data_AF-A0A1G3XQ57-F1
#
_entry.id   AF-A0A1G3XQ57-F1
#
_cell.length_a   1.000
_cell.length_b   1.000
_cell.length_c   1.000
_cell.angle_alpha   90.00
_cell.angle_beta   90.00
_cell.angle_gamma   90.00
#
_symmetry.space_group_name_H-M   'P 1'
#
loop_
_entity.id
_entity.type
_entity.pdbx_description
1 polymer ?
#
loop_
_entity_poly.entity_id
_entity_poly.type
_entity_poly.pdbx_seq_one_letter_code
_entity_poly.pdbx_strand_id
1 'polypeptide(L)'
;SFSLDISRYIVAGTNTITFRQNIYSSGVQNVQVTGPRGALLSDSTYHDIWAGGTSTTNYNFNDPTATTTTTTTTSSSTTTSTITPIPASTTTTQTTTSTSTTTTTSTTTTPQSGGQTTYAVDIVNGQLVDASGKKFTMVGLNYGDIPENFISGRYATDAQNMKNAGFNTVKLVKEWGSLETSANPSVFTYDNTAIQNMMAQISALTQNGINVVVKIHADSAISSDAQHLHNFLGSQYCAPTNSYDSGFSTNFYTTSYLADSTTGHAHLTKLLMKISQLTRDNPRVIGFDVMNEPNYCSYTSSSVSSTIRTGWHQRIAEIAQALRNDRDNRLIFAEEAPFFEYYSNFVSFNDPRIVSSAHWYRAEYKTSSSSGTWAACWADMPTLQGYWGNTGRSGSSCSSVPIQVAQAQQKYPNQLFEVGEFGNIYRNTAGDLSDQWIKNSIALFQAQNVVGIFYWSSEETGTWVKDLASITPTTTTTPTPATTTTTSTTITTTTISTSAQSASQSFTLAFQGYDYDNMGEVSILVNNQVAATLPSVNSLQNNNLYTSITLDISKYVVSGTNTLTFKQNFYSSGIRNVQITGSSGAVYSNSTAYSLSDLGVKSITYKFNIGTISTTTTTTTTTTTSTASSGGKAFDYIVVIVDENHSLKDIIPSATYMTSLANTYGLATQYTAVASPSMPNYLGMFSGQTWGCDGYSGGPNSNTCTSNAWKSTNANLVDLLEAKGLTWKAYMENMPSNCYTSDSGSYYVRHNPFVYFSDIVNNQARCNRVVPAGSGASVLVSDLGSTSTASNFMWLTPNGCNGMHDCSVSTGDNYLSILVPQILNSNIFKTQRAALFVTTEEPSSNGGSQLYTVWAGPVAKQAYKSSISYNHYSFLKTIEANWGLSSLTSNDGGASPMSDFFGAVTLMNTNITSYQPSSPITATVALNTNNSTPSVQTYSQNNAAYANSNAGNSTYVTPIKSVSYMST
;
A
#
# COMPACT_ATOMS: atom_id res chain seq x y z
N SER A 1 25.95 35.68 -42.72
CA SER A 1 26.69 36.38 -41.65
C SER A 1 26.06 36.03 -40.32
N PHE A 2 26.85 35.92 -39.25
CA PHE A 2 26.36 35.64 -37.90
C PHE A 2 26.62 36.87 -37.03
N SER A 3 25.70 37.15 -36.10
CA SER A 3 25.86 38.22 -35.10
C SER A 3 25.54 37.67 -33.72
N LEU A 4 26.34 38.06 -32.73
CA LEU A 4 26.24 37.63 -31.34
C LEU A 4 26.41 38.84 -30.43
N ASP A 5 25.50 39.03 -29.47
CA ASP A 5 25.71 40.00 -28.41
C ASP A 5 26.70 39.43 -27.38
N ILE A 6 27.86 40.07 -27.29
CA ILE A 6 28.95 39.70 -26.39
C ILE A 6 29.11 40.68 -25.22
N SER A 7 28.21 41.67 -25.07
CA SER A 7 28.35 42.79 -24.14
C SER A 7 28.59 42.37 -22.68
N ARG A 8 27.98 41.26 -22.25
CA ARG A 8 28.14 40.71 -20.89
C ARG A 8 29.52 40.08 -20.60
N TYR A 9 30.35 39.93 -21.61
CA TYR A 9 31.70 39.33 -21.51
C TYR A 9 32.82 40.36 -21.69
N ILE A 10 32.49 41.59 -22.07
CA ILE A 10 33.49 42.63 -22.35
C ILE A 10 33.99 43.23 -21.04
N VAL A 11 35.30 43.20 -20.87
CA VAL A 11 36.00 43.82 -19.74
C VAL A 11 36.75 45.09 -20.19
N ALA A 12 37.12 45.93 -19.24
CA ALA A 12 37.94 47.11 -19.47
C ALA A 12 39.29 46.72 -20.10
N GLY A 13 39.63 47.31 -21.26
CA GLY A 13 40.92 47.09 -21.93
C GLY A 13 40.85 46.03 -23.03
N THR A 14 41.89 45.18 -23.13
CA THR A 14 42.03 44.21 -24.22
C THR A 14 41.17 42.97 -24.00
N ASN A 15 40.33 42.70 -24.99
CA ASN A 15 39.44 41.55 -25.09
C ASN A 15 39.89 40.68 -26.28
N THR A 16 39.69 39.37 -26.17
CA THR A 16 40.04 38.39 -27.22
C THR A 16 38.82 37.56 -27.58
N ILE A 17 38.51 37.47 -28.88
CA ILE A 17 37.57 36.48 -29.43
C ILE A 17 38.38 35.36 -30.07
N THR A 18 38.20 34.14 -29.56
CA THR A 18 38.78 32.92 -30.13
C THR A 18 37.72 32.16 -30.91
N PHE A 19 37.93 32.01 -32.22
CA PHE A 19 37.20 31.03 -33.02
C PHE A 19 37.96 29.71 -32.97
N ARG A 20 37.32 28.64 -32.47
CA ARG A 20 37.89 27.29 -32.36
C ARG A 20 37.07 26.30 -33.17
N GLN A 21 37.75 25.43 -33.91
CA GLN A 21 37.11 24.32 -34.60
C GLN A 21 36.92 23.14 -33.65
N ASN A 22 35.70 22.60 -33.61
CA ASN A 22 35.32 21.53 -32.67
C ASN A 22 35.03 20.17 -33.36
N ILE A 23 34.72 20.14 -34.66
CA ILE A 23 34.32 18.90 -35.37
C ILE A 23 34.94 18.81 -36.79
N TYR A 24 34.42 19.54 -37.79
CA TYR A 24 34.86 19.48 -39.20
C TYR A 24 35.52 20.78 -39.69
N SER A 25 36.21 20.76 -40.83
CA SER A 25 36.91 21.91 -41.41
C SER A 25 35.99 23.12 -41.55
N SER A 26 36.40 24.27 -41.00
CA SER A 26 35.57 25.48 -40.90
C SER A 26 36.40 26.72 -41.23
N GLY A 27 35.78 27.77 -41.76
CA GLY A 27 36.47 29.02 -42.08
C GLY A 27 35.77 30.23 -41.46
N VAL A 28 36.54 31.25 -41.09
CA VAL A 28 36.03 32.54 -40.60
C VAL A 28 36.58 33.69 -41.43
N GLN A 29 35.72 34.63 -41.81
CA GLN A 29 36.07 35.85 -42.54
C GLN A 29 35.10 36.97 -42.21
N ASN A 30 35.51 38.23 -42.38
CA ASN A 30 34.69 39.42 -42.10
C ASN A 30 34.22 39.49 -40.63
N VAL A 31 35.14 39.28 -39.70
CA VAL A 31 34.90 39.43 -38.26
C VAL A 31 34.84 40.91 -37.92
N GLN A 32 33.67 41.36 -37.46
CA GLN A 32 33.46 42.73 -36.97
C GLN A 32 32.93 42.70 -35.55
N VAL A 33 33.42 43.61 -34.72
CA VAL A 33 32.88 43.90 -33.38
C VAL A 33 32.49 45.36 -33.36
N THR A 34 31.24 45.65 -33.00
CA THR A 34 30.70 47.00 -32.92
C THR A 34 30.26 47.28 -31.50
N GLY A 35 30.87 48.29 -30.87
CA GLY A 35 30.49 48.79 -29.55
C GLY A 35 29.52 49.98 -29.65
N PRO A 36 29.07 50.52 -28.50
CA PRO A 36 28.10 51.63 -28.45
C PRO A 36 28.52 52.93 -29.14
N ARG A 37 29.78 53.05 -29.59
CA ARG A 37 30.34 54.23 -30.27
C ARG A 37 30.89 53.94 -31.68
N GLY A 38 30.70 52.74 -32.22
CA GLY A 38 31.18 52.34 -33.55
C GLY A 38 31.96 51.03 -33.56
N ALA A 39 32.62 50.72 -34.69
CA ALA A 39 33.41 49.50 -34.85
C ALA A 39 34.66 49.52 -33.93
N LEU A 40 34.81 48.49 -33.11
CA LEU A 40 35.97 48.22 -32.26
C LEU A 40 36.95 47.22 -32.91
N LEU A 41 36.45 46.40 -33.84
CA LEU A 41 37.24 45.49 -34.67
C LEU A 41 36.60 45.38 -36.06
N SER A 42 37.41 45.29 -37.11
CA SER A 42 36.96 44.86 -38.44
C SER A 42 38.12 44.19 -39.18
N ASP A 43 38.02 42.88 -39.39
CA ASP A 43 38.99 42.10 -40.17
C ASP A 43 38.27 41.27 -41.25
N SER A 44 38.59 41.54 -42.51
CA SER A 44 38.01 40.87 -43.68
C SER A 44 38.78 39.61 -44.12
N THR A 45 39.90 39.29 -43.47
CA THR A 45 40.78 38.19 -43.85
C THR A 45 40.10 36.83 -43.63
N TYR A 46 40.23 35.91 -44.58
CA TYR A 46 39.77 34.53 -44.41
C TYR A 46 40.81 33.70 -43.67
N HIS A 47 40.40 33.09 -42.57
CA HIS A 47 41.19 32.15 -41.79
C HIS A 47 40.54 30.77 -41.80
N ASP A 48 41.30 29.79 -42.26
CA ASP A 48 40.90 28.39 -42.29
C ASP A 48 41.24 27.72 -40.95
N ILE A 49 40.26 27.05 -40.35
CA ILE A 49 40.33 26.45 -39.02
C ILE A 49 39.92 24.98 -39.14
N TRP A 50 40.91 24.09 -39.27
CA TRP A 50 40.70 22.65 -39.44
C TRP A 50 41.80 21.82 -38.77
N ALA A 51 41.53 20.53 -38.58
CA ALA A 51 42.30 19.65 -37.69
C ALA A 51 43.77 19.36 -38.11
N GLY A 52 44.19 19.75 -39.32
CA GLY A 52 45.58 19.66 -39.78
C GLY A 52 46.32 21.00 -39.85
N GLY A 53 45.70 22.09 -39.39
CA GLY A 53 46.29 23.42 -39.29
C GLY A 53 46.07 24.03 -37.91
N THR A 54 46.15 25.37 -37.80
CA THR A 54 45.82 26.08 -36.56
C THR A 54 44.36 25.88 -36.18
N SER A 55 44.11 25.08 -35.14
CA SER A 55 42.76 24.72 -34.66
C SER A 55 41.99 25.89 -34.01
N THR A 56 42.62 27.06 -33.90
CA THR A 56 42.09 28.30 -33.32
C THR A 56 42.60 29.53 -34.05
N THR A 57 41.72 30.51 -34.30
CA THR A 57 42.09 31.88 -34.71
C THR A 57 41.60 32.89 -33.68
N ASN A 58 42.47 33.81 -33.27
CA ASN A 58 42.21 34.79 -32.22
C ASN A 58 42.19 36.21 -32.80
N TYR A 59 41.17 37.00 -32.45
CA TYR A 59 41.09 38.42 -32.75
C TYR A 59 41.05 39.23 -31.46
N ASN A 60 41.93 40.22 -31.35
CA ASN A 60 42.02 41.09 -30.18
C ASN A 60 41.43 42.47 -30.50
N PHE A 61 40.68 43.04 -29.57
CA PHE A 61 40.16 44.40 -29.66
C PHE A 61 40.06 45.03 -28.27
N ASN A 62 40.06 46.36 -28.21
CA ASN A 62 40.03 47.09 -26.95
C ASN A 62 38.71 47.85 -26.80
N ASP A 63 38.06 47.74 -25.62
CA ASP A 63 37.06 48.70 -25.17
C ASP A 63 37.60 49.44 -23.93
N PRO A 64 38.03 50.70 -24.06
CA PRO A 64 38.55 51.48 -22.94
C PRO A 64 37.44 52.05 -22.03
N THR A 65 36.16 51.72 -22.25
CA THR A 65 35.02 52.34 -21.56
C THR A 65 34.15 51.39 -20.73
N ALA A 66 34.36 50.07 -20.81
CA ALA A 66 33.72 49.13 -19.89
C ALA A 66 34.20 49.34 -18.45
N THR A 67 33.30 49.46 -17.48
CA THR A 67 33.62 49.68 -16.06
C THR A 67 33.53 48.38 -15.26
N THR A 68 34.60 48.04 -14.53
CA THR A 68 34.77 46.74 -13.87
C THR A 68 33.99 46.65 -12.55
N THR A 69 33.10 45.67 -12.42
CA THR A 69 32.56 45.23 -11.12
C THR A 69 33.33 43.99 -10.66
N THR A 70 34.30 44.19 -9.77
CA THR A 70 35.20 43.13 -9.31
C THR A 70 34.64 42.40 -8.09
N THR A 71 34.44 41.09 -8.18
CA THR A 71 34.36 40.21 -7.00
C THR A 71 35.60 39.34 -6.98
N THR A 72 36.45 39.54 -5.97
CA THR A 72 37.77 38.90 -5.88
C THR A 72 37.67 37.48 -5.30
N THR A 73 38.16 36.49 -6.04
CA THR A 73 38.68 35.24 -5.47
C THR A 73 40.09 35.00 -6.00
N THR A 74 41.08 35.26 -5.17
CA THR A 74 42.48 34.92 -5.44
C THR A 74 42.68 33.41 -5.40
N SER A 75 43.20 32.85 -6.49
CA SER A 75 43.80 31.52 -6.52
C SER A 75 45.27 31.59 -6.10
N SER A 76 45.80 30.48 -5.57
CA SER A 76 47.25 30.26 -5.42
C SER A 76 47.58 28.80 -5.72
N SER A 77 48.75 28.60 -6.32
CA SER A 77 49.13 27.40 -7.06
C SER A 77 49.84 26.30 -6.24
N THR A 78 50.00 25.15 -6.89
CA THR A 78 50.79 23.96 -6.52
C THR A 78 52.20 24.20 -5.98
N THR A 79 52.57 23.44 -4.93
CA THR A 79 53.91 22.82 -4.80
C THR A 79 53.94 21.61 -3.86
N THR A 80 54.89 20.72 -4.10
CA THR A 80 55.11 19.38 -3.48
C THR A 80 55.66 19.44 -2.04
N SER A 81 55.23 18.54 -1.13
CA SER A 81 56.12 17.82 -0.17
C SER A 81 55.43 16.78 0.74
N THR A 82 56.27 15.87 1.25
CA THR A 82 56.10 14.66 2.09
C THR A 82 55.17 14.68 3.32
N ILE A 83 54.71 13.46 3.69
CA ILE A 83 53.91 13.12 4.88
C ILE A 83 54.77 12.87 6.13
N THR A 84 54.34 13.33 7.31
CA THR A 84 54.59 12.72 8.64
C THR A 84 53.55 13.26 9.67
N PRO A 85 53.22 12.54 10.77
CA PRO A 85 51.87 12.59 11.37
C PRO A 85 51.66 13.54 12.57
N ILE A 86 50.38 13.69 12.93
CA ILE A 86 49.80 14.54 13.98
C ILE A 86 49.96 13.93 15.39
N PRO A 87 50.24 14.74 16.43
CA PRO A 87 49.87 14.46 17.83
C PRO A 87 48.61 15.23 18.27
N ALA A 88 47.81 14.63 19.15
CA ALA A 88 46.51 15.15 19.61
C ALA A 88 46.59 16.03 20.88
N SER A 89 45.57 16.87 21.17
CA SER A 89 44.72 16.74 22.39
C SER A 89 43.76 17.91 22.70
N THR A 90 42.65 17.57 23.37
CA THR A 90 41.89 18.30 24.42
C THR A 90 41.22 19.68 24.20
N THR A 91 39.88 19.64 24.13
CA THR A 91 38.89 20.21 25.08
C THR A 91 39.21 21.48 25.92
N THR A 92 38.39 22.54 25.80
CA THR A 92 37.80 23.26 26.97
C THR A 92 36.55 24.08 26.61
N THR A 93 35.65 24.28 27.58
CA THR A 93 34.38 25.04 27.51
C THR A 93 34.53 26.46 28.09
N GLN A 94 33.81 27.47 27.56
CA GLN A 94 33.34 28.58 28.39
C GLN A 94 32.17 29.39 27.79
N THR A 95 31.41 30.04 28.68
CA THR A 95 30.13 30.73 28.43
C THR A 95 30.19 32.13 29.03
N THR A 96 29.71 33.19 28.36
CA THR A 96 29.17 34.41 29.02
C THR A 96 28.32 35.28 28.06
N THR A 97 27.53 36.19 28.62
CA THR A 97 26.38 36.88 28.00
C THR A 97 26.48 38.41 28.17
N SER A 98 25.97 39.23 27.23
CA SER A 98 25.09 40.43 27.48
C SER A 98 25.12 41.52 26.36
N THR A 99 23.94 41.83 25.81
CA THR A 99 23.27 43.17 25.62
C THR A 99 24.11 44.47 25.39
N SER A 100 23.69 45.53 24.65
CA SER A 100 22.35 46.04 24.27
C SER A 100 22.37 47.19 23.21
N THR A 101 21.28 47.37 22.43
CA THR A 101 20.72 48.64 21.82
C THR A 101 21.60 49.50 20.87
N THR A 102 21.09 50.11 19.78
CA THR A 102 19.91 51.03 19.72
C THR A 102 19.27 51.15 18.32
N THR A 103 17.97 51.47 18.30
CA THR A 103 17.02 51.68 17.20
C THR A 103 17.29 52.92 16.31
N THR A 104 17.00 52.85 14.99
CA THR A 104 16.12 53.84 14.29
C THR A 104 15.66 53.43 12.87
N THR A 105 14.34 53.47 12.69
CA THR A 105 13.54 53.90 11.52
C THR A 105 13.80 53.37 10.10
N SER A 106 12.75 52.75 9.54
CA SER A 106 12.61 52.38 8.13
C SER A 106 12.22 53.56 7.22
N THR A 107 12.86 53.66 6.05
CA THR A 107 12.23 54.17 4.82
C THR A 107 12.50 53.20 3.68
N THR A 108 11.43 52.62 3.13
CA THR A 108 11.51 51.49 2.21
C THR A 108 11.81 51.93 0.77
N THR A 109 12.95 51.51 0.23
CA THR A 109 13.09 51.22 -1.21
C THR A 109 13.51 49.76 -1.35
N THR A 110 12.77 49.04 -2.18
CA THR A 110 12.63 47.58 -2.10
C THR A 110 13.91 46.83 -2.50
N PRO A 111 14.39 45.85 -1.72
CA PRO A 111 15.38 44.89 -2.20
C PRO A 111 14.75 44.02 -3.30
N GLN A 112 15.41 43.86 -4.44
CA GLN A 112 15.07 42.75 -5.34
C GLN A 112 15.44 41.45 -4.64
N SER A 113 14.44 40.72 -4.17
CA SER A 113 14.61 39.37 -3.66
C SER A 113 15.14 38.47 -4.77
N GLY A 114 16.32 37.87 -4.57
CA GLY A 114 16.73 36.68 -5.33
C GLY A 114 15.77 35.55 -5.00
N GLY A 115 14.67 35.46 -5.75
CA GLY A 115 13.63 34.47 -5.52
C GLY A 115 14.19 33.07 -5.69
N GLN A 116 13.98 32.22 -4.68
CA GLN A 116 14.19 30.79 -4.81
C GLN A 116 13.35 30.28 -6.00
N THR A 117 13.94 29.53 -6.94
CA THR A 117 13.22 28.96 -8.07
C THR A 117 12.05 28.14 -7.57
N THR A 118 10.82 28.59 -7.86
CA THR A 118 9.61 27.79 -7.61
C THR A 118 9.56 26.68 -8.66
N TYR A 119 9.87 25.46 -8.25
CA TYR A 119 9.76 24.28 -9.11
C TYR A 119 8.29 24.02 -9.47
N ALA A 120 8.06 23.42 -10.63
CA ALA A 120 6.73 23.21 -11.21
C ALA A 120 5.84 22.21 -10.43
N VAL A 121 6.47 21.47 -9.51
CA VAL A 121 5.86 20.52 -8.59
C VAL A 121 6.45 20.77 -7.21
N ASP A 122 5.61 20.80 -6.17
CA ASP A 122 6.01 20.94 -4.78
C ASP A 122 5.21 19.98 -3.87
N ILE A 123 5.51 19.96 -2.56
CA ILE A 123 4.83 19.10 -1.57
C ILE A 123 3.98 19.94 -0.61
N VAL A 124 2.71 19.59 -0.51
CA VAL A 124 1.77 20.15 0.48
C VAL A 124 1.01 19.00 1.15
N ASN A 125 1.02 18.96 2.48
CA ASN A 125 0.29 17.96 3.30
C ASN A 125 0.54 16.49 2.88
N GLY A 126 1.78 16.13 2.55
CA GLY A 126 2.13 14.77 2.12
C GLY A 126 1.62 14.40 0.73
N GLN A 127 1.36 15.39 -0.14
CA GLN A 127 0.96 15.17 -1.54
C GLN A 127 1.78 16.07 -2.46
N LEU A 128 2.09 15.58 -3.67
CA LEU A 128 2.59 16.44 -4.73
C LEU A 128 1.47 17.38 -5.21
N VAL A 129 1.82 18.64 -5.42
CA VAL A 129 0.95 19.66 -6.03
C VAL A 129 1.67 20.34 -7.17
N ASP A 130 0.92 20.79 -8.18
CA ASP A 130 1.45 21.64 -9.25
C ASP A 130 1.58 23.10 -8.79
N ALA A 131 2.13 23.96 -9.66
CA ALA A 131 2.28 25.40 -9.40
C ALA A 131 0.94 26.16 -9.16
N SER A 132 -0.23 25.53 -9.34
CA SER A 132 -1.54 26.09 -8.97
C SER A 132 -2.05 25.61 -7.60
N GLY A 133 -1.30 24.74 -6.92
CA GLY A 133 -1.69 24.11 -5.66
C GLY A 133 -2.62 22.90 -5.82
N LYS A 134 -2.85 22.43 -7.05
CA LYS A 134 -3.71 21.27 -7.32
C LYS A 134 -2.90 19.97 -7.19
N LYS A 135 -3.50 18.91 -6.62
CA LYS A 135 -2.88 17.57 -6.54
C LYS A 135 -2.32 17.15 -7.90
N PHE A 136 -1.04 16.77 -7.91
CA PHE A 136 -0.28 16.33 -9.06
C PHE A 136 0.12 14.86 -8.88
N THR A 137 0.16 14.11 -9.99
CA THR A 137 0.69 12.74 -10.03
C THR A 137 1.64 12.66 -11.21
N MET A 138 2.86 12.19 -10.98
CA MET A 138 3.85 11.99 -12.03
C MET A 138 3.46 10.78 -12.88
N VAL A 139 3.40 10.99 -14.18
CA VAL A 139 2.95 9.99 -15.15
C VAL A 139 3.90 10.06 -16.33
N GLY A 140 4.68 8.99 -16.52
CA GLY A 140 5.89 9.07 -17.34
C GLY A 140 6.43 7.76 -17.88
N LEU A 141 7.61 7.89 -18.49
CA LEU A 141 8.48 6.80 -18.93
C LEU A 141 9.93 7.09 -18.52
N ASN A 142 10.75 6.05 -18.58
CA ASN A 142 12.20 6.15 -18.57
C ASN A 142 12.71 6.35 -20.02
N TYR A 143 13.58 7.34 -20.22
CA TYR A 143 14.13 7.75 -21.52
C TYR A 143 15.53 8.31 -21.32
N GLY A 144 16.49 7.98 -22.19
CA GLY A 144 17.84 8.55 -22.11
C GLY A 144 18.88 7.70 -22.79
N ASP A 145 20.00 7.44 -22.11
CA ASP A 145 21.11 6.64 -22.65
C ASP A 145 20.70 5.18 -22.88
N ILE A 146 19.81 4.65 -22.04
CA ILE A 146 19.23 3.32 -22.18
C ILE A 146 17.69 3.36 -22.05
N PRO A 147 16.96 2.40 -22.68
CA PRO A 147 17.46 1.45 -23.68
C PRO A 147 17.99 2.16 -24.95
N GLU A 148 18.97 1.55 -25.62
CA GLU A 148 19.73 2.09 -26.77
C GLU A 148 18.87 2.51 -28.00
N ASN A 149 17.56 2.28 -27.97
CA ASN A 149 16.62 2.56 -29.04
C ASN A 149 16.38 4.07 -29.28
N PHE A 150 16.76 4.95 -28.34
CA PHE A 150 16.54 6.39 -28.44
C PHE A 150 17.65 7.08 -29.24
N ILE A 151 17.41 7.21 -30.55
CA ILE A 151 18.36 7.81 -31.51
C ILE A 151 18.74 9.24 -31.11
N SER A 152 20.04 9.42 -30.81
CA SER A 152 20.65 10.71 -30.49
C SER A 152 20.31 11.80 -31.53
N GLY A 153 20.01 13.01 -31.04
CA GLY A 153 19.68 14.16 -31.88
C GLY A 153 18.19 14.36 -32.20
N ARG A 154 17.29 13.44 -31.83
CA ARG A 154 15.83 13.61 -32.04
C ARG A 154 15.06 14.21 -30.87
N TYR A 155 15.75 14.79 -29.88
CA TYR A 155 15.19 15.20 -28.58
C TYR A 155 13.89 16.04 -28.66
N ALA A 156 13.78 16.96 -29.63
CA ALA A 156 12.58 17.77 -29.81
C ALA A 156 11.37 16.96 -30.33
N THR A 157 11.61 16.04 -31.27
CA THR A 157 10.59 15.11 -31.78
C THR A 157 10.18 14.13 -30.69
N ASP A 158 11.15 13.58 -29.96
CA ASP A 158 10.92 12.67 -28.83
C ASP A 158 10.05 13.31 -27.75
N ALA A 159 10.42 14.52 -27.31
CA ALA A 159 9.65 15.29 -26.33
C ALA A 159 8.23 15.63 -26.83
N GLN A 160 8.07 15.99 -28.10
CA GLN A 160 6.75 16.24 -28.69
C GLN A 160 5.90 14.96 -28.74
N ASN A 161 6.50 13.81 -29.05
CA ASN A 161 5.79 12.52 -29.05
C ASN A 161 5.36 12.10 -27.64
N MET A 162 6.23 12.27 -26.64
CA MET A 162 5.90 12.00 -25.23
C MET A 162 4.75 12.88 -24.74
N LYS A 163 4.79 14.17 -25.07
CA LYS A 163 3.70 15.12 -24.79
C LYS A 163 2.40 14.69 -25.47
N ASN A 164 2.46 14.28 -26.74
CA ASN A 164 1.31 13.81 -27.49
C ASN A 164 0.71 12.51 -26.94
N ALA A 165 1.51 11.68 -26.25
CA ALA A 165 1.05 10.49 -25.54
C ALA A 165 0.47 10.75 -24.14
N GLY A 166 0.56 11.99 -23.64
CA GLY A 166 0.01 12.41 -22.35
C GLY A 166 0.98 12.34 -21.17
N PHE A 167 2.27 12.04 -21.40
CA PHE A 167 3.25 12.04 -20.31
C PHE A 167 3.50 13.44 -19.77
N ASN A 168 3.43 13.61 -18.45
CA ASN A 168 3.65 14.88 -17.78
C ASN A 168 5.04 14.98 -17.12
N THR A 169 5.70 13.84 -16.91
CA THR A 169 7.01 13.72 -16.27
C THR A 169 7.83 12.65 -17.00
N VAL A 170 9.15 12.81 -17.06
CA VAL A 170 10.09 11.83 -17.63
C VAL A 170 11.24 11.61 -16.67
N LYS A 171 11.61 10.35 -16.45
CA LYS A 171 12.90 10.00 -15.86
C LYS A 171 13.95 9.99 -16.97
N LEU A 172 14.82 11.01 -16.96
CA LEU A 172 15.92 11.14 -17.91
C LEU A 172 17.07 10.26 -17.42
N VAL A 173 17.19 9.07 -17.99
CA VAL A 173 18.18 8.06 -17.63
C VAL A 173 19.55 8.42 -18.19
N LYS A 174 20.54 8.58 -17.32
CA LYS A 174 21.93 8.86 -17.67
C LYS A 174 22.85 7.81 -17.04
N GLU A 175 23.67 7.15 -17.85
CA GLU A 175 24.70 6.27 -17.28
C GLU A 175 25.76 7.12 -16.57
N TRP A 176 26.14 6.73 -15.35
CA TRP A 176 27.10 7.46 -14.53
C TRP A 176 28.47 7.51 -15.23
N GLY A 177 28.90 6.39 -15.83
CA GLY A 177 30.11 6.33 -16.65
C GLY A 177 30.07 7.17 -17.94
N SER A 178 28.88 7.61 -18.40
CA SER A 178 28.75 8.53 -19.53
C SER A 178 29.01 9.98 -19.09
N LEU A 179 28.58 10.33 -17.88
CA LEU A 179 28.72 11.66 -17.31
C LEU A 179 30.07 11.90 -16.59
N GLU A 180 30.65 10.85 -15.99
CA GLU A 180 31.87 10.92 -15.19
C GLU A 180 32.98 10.05 -15.78
N THR A 181 34.08 10.69 -16.17
CA THR A 181 35.27 10.11 -16.83
C THR A 181 36.50 10.20 -15.94
N SER A 182 36.28 10.16 -14.62
CA SER A 182 37.30 10.26 -13.58
C SER A 182 38.35 9.14 -13.71
N ALA A 183 39.63 9.53 -13.68
CA ALA A 183 40.73 8.61 -13.97
C ALA A 183 41.10 7.68 -12.79
N ASN A 184 40.71 8.03 -11.56
CA ASN A 184 40.93 7.30 -10.32
C ASN A 184 40.07 7.94 -9.19
N PRO A 185 39.94 7.30 -8.00
CA PRO A 185 39.08 7.78 -6.91
C PRO A 185 39.41 9.17 -6.32
N SER A 186 40.57 9.76 -6.64
CA SER A 186 40.97 11.07 -6.15
C SER A 186 40.73 12.21 -7.14
N VAL A 187 40.24 11.91 -8.34
CA VAL A 187 40.04 12.86 -9.45
C VAL A 187 38.56 12.92 -9.80
N PHE A 188 38.03 14.13 -10.05
CA PHE A 188 36.61 14.35 -10.39
C PHE A 188 36.50 15.03 -11.75
N THR A 189 36.44 14.23 -12.81
CA THR A 189 36.40 14.66 -14.21
C THR A 189 35.08 14.26 -14.86
N TYR A 190 34.45 15.18 -15.58
CA TYR A 190 33.13 14.96 -16.19
C TYR A 190 33.20 15.14 -17.70
N ASP A 191 32.42 14.35 -18.44
CA ASP A 191 32.32 14.53 -19.89
C ASP A 191 31.39 15.71 -20.22
N ASN A 192 31.97 16.77 -20.76
CA ASN A 192 31.22 17.97 -21.13
C ASN A 192 30.26 17.73 -22.31
N THR A 193 30.53 16.77 -23.18
CA THR A 193 29.67 16.40 -24.32
C THR A 193 28.44 15.63 -23.83
N ALA A 194 28.63 14.65 -22.95
CA ALA A 194 27.53 13.91 -22.33
C ALA A 194 26.63 14.84 -21.48
N ILE A 195 27.23 15.76 -20.73
CA ILE A 195 26.49 16.82 -20.00
C ILE A 195 25.75 17.75 -20.96
N GLN A 196 26.35 18.19 -22.07
CA GLN A 196 25.66 19.02 -23.06
C GLN A 196 24.47 18.29 -23.71
N ASN A 197 24.63 16.99 -24.03
CA ASN A 197 23.55 16.15 -24.55
C ASN A 197 22.40 16.01 -23.53
N MET A 198 22.73 15.74 -22.26
CA MET A 198 21.75 15.74 -21.16
C MET A 198 21.01 17.08 -21.05
N MET A 199 21.71 18.21 -21.09
CA MET A 199 21.09 19.53 -21.03
C MET A 199 20.23 19.83 -22.27
N ALA A 200 20.58 19.32 -23.45
CA ALA A 200 19.76 19.41 -24.66
C ALA A 200 18.48 18.57 -24.56
N GLN A 201 18.56 17.35 -24.00
CA GLN A 201 17.40 16.49 -23.70
C GLN A 201 16.47 17.18 -22.69
N ILE A 202 17.01 17.70 -21.57
CA ILE A 202 16.26 18.49 -20.57
C ILE A 202 15.57 19.69 -21.23
N SER A 203 16.29 20.44 -22.08
CA SER A 203 15.74 21.61 -22.76
C SER A 203 14.56 21.23 -23.66
N ALA A 204 14.69 20.18 -24.47
CA ALA A 204 13.62 19.71 -25.36
C ALA A 204 12.36 19.22 -24.59
N LEU A 205 12.54 18.47 -23.51
CA LEU A 205 11.46 17.99 -22.64
C LEU A 205 10.75 19.17 -21.95
N THR A 206 11.50 20.05 -21.31
CA THR A 206 10.95 21.14 -20.50
C THR A 206 10.30 22.25 -21.33
N GLN A 207 10.81 22.53 -22.55
CA GLN A 207 10.13 23.40 -23.52
C GLN A 207 8.79 22.82 -23.99
N ASN A 208 8.68 21.49 -24.07
CA ASN A 208 7.41 20.82 -24.33
C ASN A 208 6.45 20.83 -23.13
N GLY A 209 6.89 21.31 -21.96
CA GLY A 209 6.09 21.34 -20.73
C GLY A 209 6.11 20.04 -19.92
N ILE A 210 7.01 19.12 -20.27
CA ILE A 210 7.26 17.88 -19.53
C ILE A 210 8.19 18.19 -18.35
N ASN A 211 7.88 17.66 -17.18
CA ASN A 211 8.77 17.70 -16.02
C ASN A 211 9.87 16.63 -16.13
N VAL A 212 11.05 16.89 -15.59
CA VAL A 212 12.20 15.97 -15.67
C VAL A 212 12.68 15.62 -14.27
N VAL A 213 12.84 14.32 -14.03
CA VAL A 213 13.66 13.77 -12.97
C VAL A 213 14.93 13.24 -13.63
N VAL A 214 16.12 13.67 -13.21
CA VAL A 214 17.36 13.12 -13.76
C VAL A 214 17.70 11.85 -12.99
N LYS A 215 17.73 10.70 -13.67
CA LYS A 215 18.00 9.38 -13.09
C LYS A 215 19.41 8.92 -13.42
N ILE A 216 20.20 8.62 -12.39
CA ILE A 216 21.54 8.05 -12.56
C ILE A 216 21.43 6.53 -12.64
N HIS A 217 22.01 5.95 -13.68
CA HIS A 217 22.15 4.50 -13.88
C HIS A 217 23.63 4.10 -13.72
N ALA A 218 23.91 2.90 -13.21
CA ALA A 218 25.27 2.37 -13.13
C ALA A 218 25.38 0.92 -13.65
N ASP A 219 24.40 0.53 -14.46
CA ASP A 219 24.42 -0.73 -15.18
C ASP A 219 25.59 -0.71 -16.17
N SER A 220 26.15 -1.89 -16.41
CA SER A 220 27.34 -2.05 -17.22
C SER A 220 27.02 -2.29 -18.70
N ALA A 221 25.88 -1.79 -19.20
CA ALA A 221 25.40 -2.07 -20.56
C ALA A 221 26.39 -1.57 -21.62
N ILE A 222 26.89 -0.34 -21.48
CA ILE A 222 27.92 0.22 -22.35
C ILE A 222 29.32 -0.04 -21.77
N SER A 223 30.13 -0.82 -22.50
CA SER A 223 31.48 -1.22 -22.05
C SER A 223 32.43 -0.05 -21.72
N SER A 224 32.36 1.09 -22.42
CA SER A 224 33.20 2.27 -22.12
C SER A 224 32.84 2.89 -20.77
N ASP A 225 31.55 2.94 -20.47
CA ASP A 225 31.00 3.71 -19.36
C ASP A 225 31.16 2.88 -18.07
N ALA A 226 30.97 1.56 -18.19
CA ALA A 226 31.43 0.58 -17.20
C ALA A 226 32.93 0.69 -16.92
N GLN A 227 33.78 0.85 -17.94
CA GLN A 227 35.23 1.01 -17.74
C GLN A 227 35.56 2.31 -17.01
N HIS A 228 34.84 3.41 -17.25
CA HIS A 228 34.99 4.62 -16.45
C HIS A 228 34.63 4.36 -14.98
N LEU A 229 33.51 3.70 -14.69
CA LEU A 229 33.11 3.32 -13.33
C LEU A 229 34.18 2.47 -12.63
N HIS A 230 34.74 1.47 -13.31
CA HIS A 230 35.86 0.66 -12.80
C HIS A 230 37.11 1.49 -12.47
N ASN A 231 37.40 2.57 -13.22
CA ASN A 231 38.58 3.41 -12.98
C ASN A 231 38.49 4.18 -11.65
N PHE A 232 37.34 4.81 -11.34
CA PHE A 232 37.22 5.72 -10.19
C PHE A 232 36.46 5.13 -8.99
N LEU A 233 35.66 4.08 -9.17
CA LEU A 233 35.09 3.33 -8.04
C LEU A 233 36.05 2.23 -7.56
N GLY A 234 36.88 1.70 -8.47
CA GLY A 234 37.81 0.61 -8.18
C GLY A 234 37.07 -0.59 -7.57
N SER A 235 37.62 -1.13 -6.47
CA SER A 235 36.99 -2.26 -5.75
C SER A 235 35.59 -1.99 -5.16
N GLN A 236 35.08 -0.75 -5.22
CA GLN A 236 33.70 -0.45 -4.83
C GLN A 236 32.68 -0.82 -5.91
N TYR A 237 33.09 -1.04 -7.16
CA TYR A 237 32.26 -1.49 -8.27
C TYR A 237 32.76 -2.85 -8.77
N CYS A 238 31.83 -3.75 -9.09
CA CYS A 238 32.12 -5.16 -9.37
C CYS A 238 31.23 -5.76 -10.45
N ALA A 239 30.38 -4.96 -11.09
CA ALA A 239 29.60 -5.41 -12.24
C ALA A 239 30.53 -5.82 -13.40
N PRO A 240 30.30 -6.98 -14.05
CA PRO A 240 31.06 -7.37 -15.22
C PRO A 240 30.65 -6.54 -16.44
N THR A 241 31.61 -6.28 -17.33
CA THR A 241 31.38 -5.52 -18.57
C THR A 241 30.30 -6.17 -19.45
N ASN A 242 29.37 -5.37 -19.96
CA ASN A 242 28.18 -5.80 -20.71
C ASN A 242 27.13 -6.57 -19.88
N SER A 243 26.98 -6.24 -18.59
CA SER A 243 25.83 -6.68 -17.77
C SER A 243 24.81 -5.55 -17.56
N TYR A 244 23.53 -5.90 -17.51
CA TYR A 244 22.46 -4.99 -17.05
C TYR A 244 22.33 -4.99 -15.52
N ASP A 245 23.45 -5.21 -14.82
CA ASP A 245 23.51 -5.23 -13.37
C ASP A 245 24.35 -4.07 -12.88
N SER A 246 23.77 -3.22 -12.04
CA SER A 246 24.54 -2.41 -11.10
C SER A 246 25.11 -3.32 -10.01
N GLY A 247 26.39 -3.14 -9.62
CA GLY A 247 27.06 -4.05 -8.68
C GLY A 247 28.10 -3.35 -7.82
N PHE A 248 27.83 -3.23 -6.52
CA PHE A 248 28.65 -2.45 -5.57
C PHE A 248 29.11 -3.23 -4.34
N SER A 249 30.28 -2.88 -3.82
CA SER A 249 30.80 -3.48 -2.57
C SER A 249 30.05 -2.95 -1.34
N THR A 250 30.07 -3.69 -0.23
CA THR A 250 29.54 -3.21 1.06
C THR A 250 30.09 -1.84 1.46
N ASN A 251 31.35 -1.54 1.14
CA ASN A 251 32.01 -0.26 1.46
C ASN A 251 31.36 0.94 0.76
N PHE A 252 30.77 0.75 -0.43
CA PHE A 252 30.04 1.81 -1.14
C PHE A 252 28.85 2.34 -0.32
N TYR A 253 28.16 1.43 0.38
CA TYR A 253 27.00 1.76 1.22
C TYR A 253 27.40 2.19 2.63
N THR A 254 28.44 1.61 3.21
CA THR A 254 28.79 1.83 4.61
C THR A 254 29.74 3.01 4.84
N THR A 255 30.50 3.44 3.84
CA THR A 255 31.46 4.55 3.97
C THR A 255 30.82 5.89 3.60
N SER A 256 30.80 6.85 4.53
CA SER A 256 30.31 8.21 4.26
C SER A 256 31.32 9.04 3.46
N TYR A 257 30.82 9.88 2.55
CA TYR A 257 31.65 10.85 1.83
C TYR A 257 32.26 11.94 2.73
N LEU A 258 31.67 12.13 3.92
CA LEU A 258 32.18 13.05 4.95
C LEU A 258 33.41 12.49 5.67
N ALA A 259 33.56 11.16 5.72
CA ALA A 259 34.71 10.48 6.30
C ALA A 259 35.84 10.31 5.27
N ASP A 260 35.48 10.01 4.01
CA ASP A 260 36.43 9.86 2.90
C ASP A 260 35.85 10.42 1.59
N SER A 261 36.48 11.51 1.12
CA SER A 261 36.11 12.24 -0.08
C SER A 261 36.48 11.57 -1.42
N THR A 262 37.10 10.39 -1.37
CA THR A 262 37.45 9.51 -2.50
C THR A 262 36.54 8.28 -2.63
N THR A 263 35.55 8.14 -1.76
CA THR A 263 34.54 7.07 -1.84
C THR A 263 33.68 7.18 -3.09
N GLY A 264 33.12 6.06 -3.56
CA GLY A 264 32.17 6.08 -4.67
C GLY A 264 30.94 6.96 -4.36
N HIS A 265 30.55 7.00 -3.09
CA HIS A 265 29.50 7.91 -2.64
C HIS A 265 29.89 9.41 -2.73
N ALA A 266 31.17 9.76 -2.56
CA ALA A 266 31.65 11.12 -2.80
C ALA A 266 31.58 11.52 -4.28
N HIS A 267 31.90 10.60 -5.20
CA HIS A 267 31.72 10.79 -6.64
C HIS A 267 30.23 11.02 -6.98
N LEU A 268 29.34 10.13 -6.52
CA LEU A 268 27.90 10.25 -6.76
C LEU A 268 27.31 11.57 -6.23
N THR A 269 27.67 11.94 -5.00
CA THR A 269 27.25 13.21 -4.37
C THR A 269 27.69 14.41 -5.19
N LYS A 270 28.96 14.45 -5.64
CA LYS A 270 29.50 15.56 -6.44
C LYS A 270 28.89 15.64 -7.84
N LEU A 271 28.61 14.50 -8.48
CA LEU A 271 27.89 14.45 -9.75
C LEU A 271 26.47 15.04 -9.59
N LEU A 272 25.72 14.61 -8.58
CA LEU A 272 24.37 15.13 -8.32
C LEU A 272 24.38 16.62 -7.96
N MET A 273 25.35 17.11 -7.17
CA MET A 273 25.54 18.55 -6.94
C MET A 273 25.84 19.33 -8.23
N LYS A 274 26.67 18.78 -9.12
CA LYS A 274 26.97 19.39 -10.43
C LYS A 274 25.72 19.48 -11.31
N ILE A 275 24.95 18.39 -11.42
CA ILE A 275 23.68 18.36 -12.17
C ILE A 275 22.68 19.33 -11.53
N SER A 276 22.61 19.39 -10.20
CA SER A 276 21.79 20.36 -9.46
C SER A 276 22.10 21.79 -9.88
N GLN A 277 23.37 22.20 -9.83
CA GLN A 277 23.81 23.55 -10.17
C GLN A 277 23.51 23.88 -11.65
N LEU A 278 23.77 22.95 -12.58
CA LEU A 278 23.50 23.12 -14.00
C LEU A 278 22.01 23.26 -14.35
N THR A 279 21.11 22.73 -13.50
CA THR A 279 19.66 22.67 -13.77
C THR A 279 18.84 23.54 -12.83
N ARG A 280 19.47 24.28 -11.89
CA ARG A 280 18.82 25.00 -10.78
C ARG A 280 17.75 26.00 -11.23
N ASP A 281 17.99 26.65 -12.37
CA ASP A 281 17.13 27.69 -12.94
C ASP A 281 16.03 27.13 -13.85
N ASN A 282 15.98 25.82 -14.07
CA ASN A 282 14.91 25.17 -14.82
C ASN A 282 13.82 24.68 -13.84
N PRO A 283 12.67 25.35 -13.72
CA PRO A 283 11.63 24.98 -12.76
C PRO A 283 10.99 23.61 -13.07
N ARG A 284 11.18 23.07 -14.27
CA ARG A 284 10.64 21.77 -14.67
C ARG A 284 11.62 20.61 -14.48
N VAL A 285 12.87 20.84 -14.08
CA VAL A 285 13.71 19.77 -13.52
C VAL A 285 13.32 19.66 -12.04
N ILE A 286 12.47 18.68 -11.70
CA ILE A 286 11.77 18.62 -10.40
C ILE A 286 12.45 17.73 -9.36
N GLY A 287 13.43 16.92 -9.76
CA GLY A 287 14.13 16.01 -8.84
C GLY A 287 15.29 15.22 -9.44
N PHE A 288 15.93 14.46 -8.57
CA PHE A 288 17.02 13.55 -8.90
C PHE A 288 16.71 12.15 -8.40
N ASP A 289 16.87 11.16 -9.26
CA ASP A 289 16.82 9.76 -8.87
C ASP A 289 18.24 9.22 -8.74
N VAL A 290 18.58 8.81 -7.53
CA VAL A 290 19.96 8.87 -7.04
C VAL A 290 20.83 7.77 -7.62
N MET A 291 20.28 6.56 -7.78
CA MET A 291 20.97 5.43 -8.40
C MET A 291 19.97 4.34 -8.76
N ASN A 292 20.06 3.81 -9.98
CA ASN A 292 19.33 2.62 -10.41
C ASN A 292 19.70 1.38 -9.61
N GLU A 293 18.69 0.60 -9.20
CA GLU A 293 18.78 -0.74 -8.60
C GLU A 293 20.11 -1.01 -7.88
N PRO A 294 20.45 -0.26 -6.81
CA PRO A 294 21.76 -0.29 -6.16
C PRO A 294 22.04 -1.65 -5.48
N ASN A 295 22.44 -2.62 -6.29
CA ASN A 295 22.68 -4.03 -5.96
C ASN A 295 24.19 -4.30 -5.67
N TYR A 296 24.50 -5.45 -5.06
CA TYR A 296 25.77 -5.68 -4.37
C TYR A 296 26.52 -6.94 -4.79
N CYS A 297 27.85 -6.92 -4.67
CA CYS A 297 28.75 -7.89 -5.30
C CYS A 297 28.57 -9.38 -4.92
N SER A 298 28.02 -9.70 -3.74
CA SER A 298 27.90 -11.08 -3.29
C SER A 298 26.85 -11.24 -2.19
N TYR A 299 25.87 -12.13 -2.42
CA TYR A 299 24.86 -12.50 -1.43
C TYR A 299 25.45 -13.54 -0.47
N THR A 300 25.86 -13.08 0.72
CA THR A 300 26.50 -13.95 1.73
C THR A 300 25.65 -14.21 2.96
N SER A 301 24.73 -13.31 3.33
CA SER A 301 23.76 -13.51 4.42
C SER A 301 22.72 -12.38 4.52
N SER A 302 21.62 -12.64 5.23
CA SER A 302 20.60 -11.65 5.57
C SER A 302 21.11 -10.48 6.43
N SER A 303 22.15 -10.68 7.26
CA SER A 303 22.76 -9.61 8.07
C SER A 303 23.56 -8.61 7.22
N VAL A 304 24.17 -9.07 6.12
CA VAL A 304 24.82 -8.18 5.15
C VAL A 304 23.78 -7.34 4.41
N SER A 305 22.66 -7.94 4.00
CA SER A 305 21.53 -7.22 3.39
C SER A 305 20.99 -6.10 4.30
N SER A 306 20.76 -6.38 5.59
CA SER A 306 20.28 -5.35 6.54
C SER A 306 21.29 -4.21 6.75
N THR A 307 22.59 -4.53 6.72
CA THR A 307 23.67 -3.55 6.85
C THR A 307 23.75 -2.65 5.60
N ILE A 308 23.68 -3.24 4.41
CA ILE A 308 23.69 -2.53 3.12
C ILE A 308 22.51 -1.57 3.03
N ARG A 309 21.28 -2.01 3.35
CA ARG A 309 20.11 -1.13 3.35
C ARG A 309 20.25 0.02 4.35
N THR A 310 20.70 -0.26 5.57
CA THR A 310 20.88 0.78 6.60
C THR A 310 21.91 1.81 6.16
N GLY A 311 23.01 1.36 5.54
CA GLY A 311 23.98 2.22 4.87
C GLY A 311 23.33 3.05 3.76
N TRP A 312 22.60 2.42 2.84
CA TRP A 312 21.92 3.09 1.72
C TRP A 312 21.00 4.22 2.17
N HIS A 313 20.12 3.97 3.16
CA HIS A 313 19.23 4.99 3.70
C HIS A 313 20.00 6.16 4.36
N GLN A 314 21.13 5.89 5.04
CA GLN A 314 22.02 6.94 5.56
C GLN A 314 22.70 7.75 4.45
N ARG A 315 23.20 7.07 3.41
CA ARG A 315 23.85 7.66 2.24
C ARG A 315 22.88 8.54 1.42
N ILE A 316 21.63 8.12 1.26
CA ILE A 316 20.55 8.95 0.68
C ILE A 316 20.33 10.22 1.51
N ALA A 317 20.26 10.10 2.85
CA ALA A 317 20.09 11.26 3.74
C ALA A 317 21.30 12.23 3.67
N GLU A 318 22.52 11.72 3.48
CA GLU A 318 23.73 12.50 3.24
C GLU A 318 23.70 13.28 1.92
N ILE A 319 23.32 12.64 0.79
CA ILE A 319 23.10 13.32 -0.49
C ILE A 319 22.03 14.39 -0.37
N ALA A 320 20.92 14.09 0.30
CA ALA A 320 19.86 15.05 0.54
C ALA A 320 20.37 16.25 1.33
N GLN A 321 21.08 16.03 2.43
CA GLN A 321 21.67 17.11 3.22
C GLN A 321 22.64 17.97 2.39
N ALA A 322 23.48 17.37 1.54
CA ALA A 322 24.37 18.10 0.64
C ALA A 322 23.61 19.02 -0.34
N LEU A 323 22.53 18.52 -0.94
CA LEU A 323 21.67 19.29 -1.85
C LEU A 323 20.92 20.42 -1.12
N ARG A 324 20.35 20.15 0.07
CA ARG A 324 19.66 21.18 0.89
C ARG A 324 20.62 22.27 1.37
N ASN A 325 21.88 21.92 1.68
CA ASN A 325 22.91 22.88 2.04
C ASN A 325 23.26 23.83 0.87
N ASP A 326 23.22 23.34 -0.37
CA ASP A 326 23.33 24.14 -1.61
C ASP A 326 21.97 24.77 -2.03
N ARG A 327 21.01 24.85 -1.09
CA ARG A 327 19.66 25.43 -1.23
C ARG A 327 18.80 24.80 -2.31
N ASP A 328 19.12 23.59 -2.74
CA ASP A 328 18.29 22.83 -3.65
C ASP A 328 17.12 22.18 -2.88
N ASN A 329 15.89 22.55 -3.23
CA ASN A 329 14.67 22.04 -2.61
C ASN A 329 13.91 21.06 -3.52
N ARG A 330 14.56 20.44 -4.51
CA ARG A 330 13.92 19.45 -5.39
C ARG A 330 13.71 18.09 -4.72
N LEU A 331 12.83 17.30 -5.33
CA LEU A 331 12.55 15.93 -4.93
C LEU A 331 13.80 15.06 -5.07
N ILE A 332 13.94 14.08 -4.19
CA ILE A 332 15.02 13.09 -4.24
C ILE A 332 14.36 11.73 -4.25
N PHE A 333 14.63 10.93 -5.27
CA PHE A 333 14.11 9.59 -5.40
C PHE A 333 15.16 8.61 -4.90
N ALA A 334 14.76 7.78 -3.96
CA ALA A 334 15.59 6.77 -3.31
C ALA A 334 15.09 5.40 -3.76
N GLU A 335 15.83 4.75 -4.64
CA GLU A 335 15.45 3.42 -5.10
C GLU A 335 15.61 2.39 -3.98
N GLU A 336 14.54 1.63 -3.76
CA GLU A 336 14.46 0.55 -2.78
C GLU A 336 14.71 -0.83 -3.44
N ALA A 337 14.90 -0.87 -4.76
CA ALA A 337 15.32 -2.06 -5.50
C ALA A 337 16.83 -2.33 -5.31
N PRO A 338 17.30 -3.58 -5.20
CA PRO A 338 16.54 -4.84 -5.18
C PRO A 338 16.13 -5.29 -3.75
N PHE A 339 16.02 -4.39 -2.77
CA PHE A 339 15.78 -4.72 -1.35
C PHE A 339 14.33 -5.17 -1.02
N PHE A 340 13.66 -5.83 -1.97
CA PHE A 340 12.23 -6.10 -1.99
C PHE A 340 11.69 -7.01 -0.87
N GLU A 341 12.52 -7.88 -0.28
CA GLU A 341 12.06 -8.83 0.75
C GLU A 341 11.68 -8.15 2.08
N TYR A 342 11.89 -6.82 2.20
CA TYR A 342 12.07 -6.14 3.49
C TYR A 342 11.26 -4.85 3.71
N TYR A 343 10.29 -4.50 2.87
CA TYR A 343 9.38 -3.36 3.12
C TYR A 343 8.59 -3.46 4.43
N SER A 344 8.35 -4.67 4.96
CA SER A 344 7.80 -4.89 6.31
C SER A 344 8.64 -4.20 7.41
N ASN A 345 9.95 -4.10 7.18
CA ASN A 345 10.93 -3.42 8.02
C ASN A 345 11.28 -2.02 7.51
N PHE A 346 10.48 -1.43 6.61
CA PHE A 346 10.69 -0.07 6.11
C PHE A 346 10.76 0.94 7.26
N VAL A 347 11.55 2.00 7.05
CA VAL A 347 11.75 3.14 7.94
C VAL A 347 11.71 4.40 7.05
N SER A 348 10.89 5.37 7.40
CA SER A 348 10.75 6.62 6.63
C SER A 348 11.98 7.51 6.73
N PHE A 349 12.19 8.31 5.68
CA PHE A 349 13.18 9.38 5.70
C PHE A 349 12.71 10.58 6.55
N ASN A 350 13.68 11.33 7.10
CA ASN A 350 13.40 12.56 7.85
C ASN A 350 13.17 13.79 6.95
N ASP A 351 13.69 13.79 5.72
CA ASP A 351 13.40 14.83 4.73
C ASP A 351 12.11 14.45 3.98
N PRO A 352 11.01 15.23 4.10
CA PRO A 352 9.74 14.92 3.46
C PRO A 352 9.76 15.03 1.93
N ARG A 353 10.85 15.57 1.34
CA ARG A 353 11.06 15.62 -0.11
C ARG A 353 11.78 14.38 -0.67
N ILE A 354 12.12 13.40 0.17
CA ILE A 354 12.60 12.09 -0.29
C ILE A 354 11.40 11.21 -0.61
N VAL A 355 11.39 10.64 -1.82
CA VAL A 355 10.37 9.70 -2.33
C VAL A 355 11.02 8.32 -2.46
N SER A 356 10.46 7.31 -1.80
CA SER A 356 10.92 5.92 -2.00
C SER A 356 10.41 5.39 -3.33
N SER A 357 11.30 4.85 -4.16
CA SER A 357 11.02 4.40 -5.52
C SER A 357 11.09 2.87 -5.61
N ALA A 358 9.99 2.26 -6.05
CA ALA A 358 9.84 0.82 -6.21
C ALA A 358 9.85 0.40 -7.69
N HIS A 359 10.41 -0.77 -8.00
CA HIS A 359 10.35 -1.38 -9.34
C HIS A 359 9.41 -2.59 -9.38
N TRP A 360 8.73 -2.79 -10.52
CA TRP A 360 7.67 -3.80 -10.67
C TRP A 360 7.61 -4.35 -12.10
N TYR A 361 7.99 -5.62 -12.31
CA TYR A 361 8.12 -6.21 -13.65
C TYR A 361 7.24 -7.45 -13.87
N ARG A 362 7.05 -7.81 -15.14
CA ARG A 362 6.27 -8.99 -15.56
C ARG A 362 7.12 -10.26 -15.79
N ALA A 363 8.44 -10.15 -15.87
CA ALA A 363 9.37 -11.27 -16.10
C ALA A 363 10.76 -11.02 -15.49
N GLU A 364 11.56 -12.09 -15.38
CA GLU A 364 12.83 -12.19 -14.61
C GLU A 364 14.08 -12.04 -15.49
N TYR A 365 15.17 -11.50 -14.93
CA TYR A 365 16.52 -11.59 -15.50
C TYR A 365 17.36 -12.68 -14.81
N LYS A 366 18.23 -13.35 -15.59
CA LYS A 366 19.23 -14.28 -15.07
C LYS A 366 20.62 -13.66 -15.15
N THR A 367 21.19 -13.31 -14.01
CA THR A 367 22.55 -12.78 -13.91
C THR A 367 23.55 -13.94 -13.76
N SER A 368 24.65 -13.90 -14.51
CA SER A 368 25.60 -15.01 -14.56
C SER A 368 26.80 -14.77 -13.63
N SER A 369 26.75 -15.28 -12.39
CA SER A 369 27.76 -16.23 -11.87
C SER A 369 27.66 -16.51 -10.34
N SER A 370 27.47 -17.79 -10.01
CA SER A 370 27.94 -18.48 -8.79
C SER A 370 27.52 -18.07 -7.36
N SER A 371 26.87 -16.94 -7.04
CA SER A 371 26.58 -16.61 -5.61
C SER A 371 25.26 -15.88 -5.22
N GLY A 372 24.12 -16.27 -5.80
CA GLY A 372 22.82 -16.19 -5.11
C GLY A 372 21.85 -15.04 -5.46
N THR A 373 20.62 -15.44 -5.83
CA THR A 373 19.36 -14.66 -5.94
C THR A 373 19.25 -13.57 -7.01
N TRP A 374 17.99 -13.33 -7.42
CA TRP A 374 17.58 -12.87 -8.75
C TRP A 374 17.26 -11.36 -8.85
N ALA A 375 17.23 -10.82 -10.07
CA ALA A 375 16.88 -9.43 -10.38
C ALA A 375 15.63 -9.30 -11.28
N ALA A 376 14.96 -8.15 -11.18
CA ALA A 376 13.60 -7.82 -11.63
C ALA A 376 12.45 -8.65 -11.01
N CYS A 377 11.51 -7.94 -10.37
CA CYS A 377 10.31 -8.48 -9.74
C CYS A 377 9.46 -9.31 -10.73
N TRP A 378 8.97 -10.48 -10.32
CA TRP A 378 8.06 -11.29 -11.16
C TRP A 378 6.61 -11.30 -10.65
N ALA A 379 5.68 -10.98 -11.55
CA ALA A 379 4.28 -11.36 -11.46
C ALA A 379 3.72 -11.67 -12.87
N ASP A 380 3.57 -12.96 -13.21
CA ASP A 380 2.73 -13.34 -14.36
C ASP A 380 1.33 -13.74 -13.92
N MET A 381 0.36 -13.27 -14.73
CA MET A 381 -1.08 -13.15 -14.51
C MET A 381 -1.80 -14.51 -14.38
N PRO A 382 -3.02 -14.69 -14.92
CA PRO A 382 -4.25 -14.00 -14.45
C PRO A 382 -4.17 -13.03 -13.24
N THR A 383 -3.20 -13.18 -12.32
CA THR A 383 -2.89 -12.50 -11.05
C THR A 383 -2.96 -10.97 -10.91
N LEU A 384 -3.98 -10.30 -11.43
CA LEU A 384 -4.54 -9.15 -10.70
C LEU A 384 -6.04 -9.34 -10.41
N GLN A 385 -6.59 -10.54 -10.66
CA GLN A 385 -7.86 -10.95 -10.08
C GLN A 385 -7.75 -11.05 -8.54
N GLY A 386 -8.50 -10.20 -7.84
CA GLY A 386 -8.60 -10.23 -6.37
C GLY A 386 -7.60 -9.35 -5.61
N TYR A 387 -7.15 -8.23 -6.19
CA TYR A 387 -6.23 -7.24 -5.59
C TYR A 387 -6.29 -7.15 -4.05
N TRP A 388 -5.11 -7.13 -3.41
CA TRP A 388 -4.82 -7.40 -1.99
C TRP A 388 -4.74 -8.87 -1.57
N GLY A 389 -5.32 -9.81 -2.32
CA GLY A 389 -5.35 -11.25 -1.97
C GLY A 389 -4.22 -12.13 -2.52
N ASN A 390 -3.27 -11.59 -3.29
CA ASN A 390 -2.26 -12.40 -3.98
C ASN A 390 -1.04 -12.72 -3.09
N THR A 391 -0.83 -14.00 -2.81
CA THR A 391 0.46 -14.52 -2.33
C THR A 391 1.25 -15.09 -3.51
N GLY A 392 2.55 -14.80 -3.57
CA GLY A 392 3.43 -15.26 -4.64
C GLY A 392 3.62 -16.78 -4.68
N ARG A 393 4.15 -17.25 -5.82
CA ARG A 393 4.67 -18.60 -5.97
C ARG A 393 5.90 -18.76 -5.06
N SER A 394 6.13 -19.96 -4.51
CA SER A 394 7.30 -20.23 -3.69
C SER A 394 8.59 -19.89 -4.44
N GLY A 395 9.35 -18.91 -3.94
CA GLY A 395 10.63 -18.48 -4.52
C GLY A 395 10.69 -17.07 -5.09
N SER A 396 9.58 -16.30 -5.18
CA SER A 396 9.64 -14.87 -5.57
C SER A 396 9.30 -13.91 -4.42
N SER A 397 10.34 -13.31 -3.84
CA SER A 397 10.24 -12.37 -2.70
C SER A 397 9.47 -11.07 -3.02
N CYS A 398 9.29 -10.74 -4.31
CA CYS A 398 8.80 -9.43 -4.75
C CYS A 398 7.31 -9.38 -5.13
N SER A 399 6.59 -10.51 -5.13
CA SER A 399 5.16 -10.57 -5.45
C SER A 399 4.27 -9.69 -4.54
N SER A 400 4.80 -9.30 -3.39
CA SER A 400 4.15 -8.49 -2.37
C SER A 400 4.44 -6.98 -2.47
N VAL A 401 5.30 -6.51 -3.39
CA VAL A 401 5.77 -5.10 -3.44
C VAL A 401 4.64 -4.06 -3.34
N PRO A 402 3.50 -4.15 -4.06
CA PRO A 402 2.38 -3.24 -3.85
C PRO A 402 1.77 -3.30 -2.45
N ILE A 403 1.57 -4.49 -1.89
CA ILE A 403 1.01 -4.69 -0.54
C ILE A 403 1.97 -4.10 0.50
N GLN A 404 3.26 -4.29 0.29
CA GLN A 404 4.38 -3.82 1.07
C GLN A 404 4.55 -2.29 1.04
N VAL A 405 4.46 -1.66 -0.13
CA VAL A 405 4.41 -0.20 -0.28
C VAL A 405 3.20 0.36 0.47
N ALA A 406 2.02 -0.25 0.32
CA ALA A 406 0.83 0.17 1.07
C ALA A 406 0.96 -0.01 2.59
N GLN A 407 1.59 -1.08 3.07
CA GLN A 407 1.92 -1.27 4.49
C GLN A 407 2.89 -0.19 4.98
N ALA A 408 3.90 0.16 4.19
CA ALA A 408 4.84 1.22 4.50
C ALA A 408 4.16 2.61 4.52
N GLN A 409 3.26 2.90 3.58
CA GLN A 409 2.42 4.10 3.56
C GLN A 409 1.47 4.17 4.78
N GLN A 410 0.87 3.05 5.18
CA GLN A 410 0.03 2.98 6.39
C GLN A 410 0.83 3.24 7.67
N LYS A 411 2.06 2.71 7.74
CA LYS A 411 2.98 2.88 8.87
C LYS A 411 3.60 4.29 8.91
N TYR A 412 3.81 4.91 7.74
CA TYR A 412 4.44 6.23 7.58
C TYR A 412 3.63 7.10 6.59
N PRO A 413 2.48 7.66 7.01
CA PRO A 413 1.56 8.37 6.11
C PRO A 413 2.10 9.67 5.49
N ASN A 414 3.26 10.16 5.97
CA ASN A 414 3.95 11.33 5.43
C ASN A 414 5.09 10.96 4.46
N GLN A 415 5.44 9.68 4.34
CA GLN A 415 6.46 9.21 3.40
C GLN A 415 5.83 9.09 2.01
N LEU A 416 6.45 9.73 1.01
CA LEU A 416 6.03 9.60 -0.38
C LEU A 416 6.63 8.33 -1.00
N PHE A 417 5.84 7.68 -1.86
CA PHE A 417 6.24 6.49 -2.61
C PHE A 417 5.86 6.64 -4.08
N GLU A 418 6.68 6.09 -4.97
CA GLU A 418 6.38 5.98 -6.39
C GLU A 418 6.79 4.61 -6.96
N VAL A 419 6.37 4.35 -8.20
CA VAL A 419 6.87 3.23 -9.00
C VAL A 419 7.77 3.78 -10.10
N GLY A 420 9.08 3.70 -9.84
CA GLY A 420 10.11 4.28 -10.69
C GLY A 420 10.33 3.55 -12.01
N GLU A 421 10.03 2.24 -12.04
CA GLU A 421 10.06 1.41 -13.24
C GLU A 421 8.99 0.33 -13.17
N PHE A 422 8.20 0.19 -14.24
CA PHE A 422 7.36 -0.97 -14.43
C PHE A 422 7.11 -1.33 -15.88
N GLY A 423 6.97 -2.64 -16.19
CA GLY A 423 6.65 -3.08 -17.54
C GLY A 423 6.87 -4.56 -17.84
N ASN A 424 6.84 -4.90 -19.12
CA ASN A 424 7.28 -6.19 -19.65
C ASN A 424 8.57 -6.01 -20.45
N ILE A 425 9.61 -6.73 -20.07
CA ILE A 425 10.96 -6.66 -20.67
C ILE A 425 11.04 -7.24 -22.09
N TYR A 426 10.03 -8.00 -22.55
CA TYR A 426 10.02 -8.68 -23.86
C TYR A 426 9.08 -8.06 -24.91
N ARG A 427 8.95 -6.73 -24.92
CA ARG A 427 7.98 -5.96 -25.73
C ARG A 427 6.52 -6.21 -25.31
N ASN A 428 5.61 -5.42 -25.87
CA ASN A 428 4.18 -5.47 -25.57
C ASN A 428 3.34 -5.13 -26.80
N THR A 429 2.38 -6.01 -27.14
CA THR A 429 1.40 -5.80 -28.20
C THR A 429 0.06 -5.41 -27.60
N ALA A 430 -0.52 -4.29 -28.05
CA ALA A 430 -1.85 -3.86 -27.59
C ALA A 430 -2.89 -5.00 -27.73
N GLY A 431 -3.61 -5.28 -26.66
CA GLY A 431 -4.56 -6.40 -26.53
C GLY A 431 -3.97 -7.71 -26.00
N ASP A 432 -2.65 -7.81 -25.78
CA ASP A 432 -2.02 -9.01 -25.20
C ASP A 432 -2.09 -9.07 -23.65
N LEU A 433 -1.60 -10.17 -23.06
CA LEU A 433 -1.58 -10.35 -21.59
C LEU A 433 -0.64 -9.37 -20.87
N SER A 434 0.37 -8.83 -21.55
CA SER A 434 1.27 -7.80 -21.06
C SER A 434 0.55 -6.45 -20.99
N ASP A 435 -0.21 -6.08 -22.02
CA ASP A 435 -1.10 -4.92 -22.02
C ASP A 435 -2.07 -4.99 -20.82
N GLN A 436 -2.76 -6.12 -20.66
CA GLN A 436 -3.69 -6.30 -19.55
C GLN A 436 -2.99 -6.22 -18.18
N TRP A 437 -1.77 -6.77 -18.03
CA TRP A 437 -0.97 -6.65 -16.80
C TRP A 437 -0.54 -5.20 -16.52
N ILE A 438 -0.15 -4.43 -17.56
CA ILE A 438 0.22 -3.02 -17.44
C ILE A 438 -0.98 -2.21 -16.94
N LYS A 439 -2.12 -2.27 -17.64
CA LYS A 439 -3.37 -1.57 -17.28
C LYS A 439 -3.79 -1.87 -15.85
N ASN A 440 -3.70 -3.14 -15.47
CA ASN A 440 -4.07 -3.59 -14.14
C ASN A 440 -3.07 -3.10 -13.06
N SER A 441 -1.77 -3.11 -13.34
CA SER A 441 -0.76 -2.59 -12.41
C SER A 441 -0.96 -1.09 -12.16
N ILE A 442 -1.23 -0.32 -13.21
CA ILE A 442 -1.54 1.13 -13.12
C ILE A 442 -2.76 1.38 -12.24
N ALA A 443 -3.84 0.62 -12.41
CA ALA A 443 -5.05 0.76 -11.60
C ALA A 443 -4.79 0.47 -10.10
N LEU A 444 -3.91 -0.48 -9.78
CA LEU A 444 -3.49 -0.74 -8.40
C LEU A 444 -2.61 0.39 -7.85
N PHE A 445 -1.66 0.93 -8.61
CA PHE A 445 -0.82 2.03 -8.16
C PHE A 445 -1.64 3.30 -7.91
N GLN A 446 -2.60 3.62 -8.78
CA GLN A 446 -3.57 4.70 -8.57
C GLN A 446 -4.38 4.51 -7.28
N ALA A 447 -4.79 3.28 -6.95
CA ALA A 447 -5.52 2.97 -5.71
C ALA A 447 -4.65 3.12 -4.44
N GLN A 448 -3.32 3.08 -4.56
CA GLN A 448 -2.37 3.17 -3.46
C GLN A 448 -1.85 4.59 -3.20
N ASN A 449 -2.40 5.63 -3.86
CA ASN A 449 -1.93 7.02 -3.73
C ASN A 449 -0.42 7.21 -3.95
N VAL A 450 0.23 6.36 -4.75
CA VAL A 450 1.63 6.61 -5.13
C VAL A 450 1.72 7.92 -5.92
N VAL A 451 2.81 8.66 -5.73
CA VAL A 451 2.96 9.99 -6.33
C VAL A 451 3.48 9.96 -7.77
N GLY A 452 4.00 8.81 -8.22
CA GLY A 452 4.53 8.61 -9.57
C GLY A 452 4.39 7.19 -10.10
N ILE A 453 4.24 7.06 -11.42
CA ILE A 453 4.31 5.80 -12.18
C ILE A 453 5.11 6.02 -13.48
N PHE A 454 6.16 5.22 -13.68
CA PHE A 454 7.12 5.39 -14.78
C PHE A 454 7.35 4.08 -15.54
N TYR A 455 6.96 4.06 -16.82
CA TYR A 455 7.06 2.86 -17.64
C TYR A 455 8.52 2.54 -18.04
N TRP A 456 8.88 1.26 -17.96
CA TRP A 456 10.14 0.68 -18.43
C TRP A 456 9.87 -0.54 -19.33
N SER A 457 10.16 -0.49 -20.62
CA SER A 457 10.50 0.68 -21.44
C SER A 457 9.89 0.51 -22.84
N SER A 458 10.01 1.53 -23.68
CA SER A 458 9.45 1.53 -25.04
C SER A 458 10.55 1.73 -26.07
N GLU A 459 10.49 1.01 -27.19
CA GLU A 459 11.37 1.21 -28.34
C GLU A 459 11.02 2.51 -29.10
N GLU A 460 9.83 3.07 -28.86
CA GLU A 460 9.34 4.31 -29.45
C GLU A 460 8.93 5.34 -28.40
N THR A 461 9.28 6.60 -28.64
CA THR A 461 8.73 7.74 -27.91
C THR A 461 7.29 7.95 -28.39
N GLY A 462 6.30 7.72 -27.52
CA GLY A 462 4.88 7.81 -27.87
C GLY A 462 4.13 6.47 -27.84
N THR A 463 4.25 5.74 -26.72
CA THR A 463 3.67 4.40 -26.53
C THR A 463 2.17 4.32 -26.88
N TRP A 464 1.69 3.14 -27.27
CA TRP A 464 0.26 2.90 -27.53
C TRP A 464 -0.61 3.04 -26.27
N VAL A 465 -0.02 3.07 -25.07
CA VAL A 465 -0.69 3.43 -23.80
C VAL A 465 -0.92 4.95 -23.75
N LYS A 466 -1.84 5.42 -24.59
CA LYS A 466 -2.22 6.82 -24.65
C LYS A 466 -2.94 7.21 -23.34
N ASP A 467 -2.34 8.14 -22.63
CA ASP A 467 -2.84 8.72 -21.38
C ASP A 467 -3.02 7.72 -20.22
N LEU A 468 -1.89 7.31 -19.64
CA LEU A 468 -1.79 6.61 -18.35
C LEU A 468 -2.62 7.26 -17.21
N ALA A 469 -2.95 8.56 -17.28
CA ALA A 469 -3.72 9.26 -16.26
C ALA A 469 -5.23 9.13 -16.42
N SER A 470 -5.75 8.76 -17.61
CA SER A 470 -7.18 8.51 -17.85
C SER A 470 -7.56 7.03 -17.89
N ILE A 471 -6.63 6.11 -17.61
CA ILE A 471 -6.90 4.68 -17.38
C ILE A 471 -7.75 4.51 -16.12
N THR A 472 -9.05 4.71 -16.30
CA THR A 472 -10.13 4.26 -15.42
C THR A 472 -10.33 2.76 -15.69
N PRO A 473 -10.69 1.91 -14.69
CA PRO A 473 -10.80 0.47 -14.88
C PRO A 473 -11.63 0.12 -16.12
N THR A 474 -10.98 -0.48 -17.13
CA THR A 474 -11.66 -0.89 -18.34
C THR A 474 -12.49 -2.13 -18.03
N THR A 475 -13.73 -1.92 -17.59
CA THR A 475 -14.75 -2.96 -17.73
C THR A 475 -14.90 -3.22 -19.22
N THR A 476 -14.39 -4.35 -19.70
CA THR A 476 -14.46 -4.74 -21.10
C THR A 476 -15.93 -5.02 -21.46
N THR A 477 -16.64 -3.99 -21.89
CA THR A 477 -18.02 -4.10 -22.39
C THR A 477 -18.01 -4.54 -23.85
N THR A 478 -18.84 -5.53 -24.16
CA THR A 478 -19.31 -5.85 -25.52
C THR A 478 -19.85 -4.58 -26.22
N PRO A 479 -19.77 -4.45 -27.57
CA PRO A 479 -20.06 -3.19 -28.25
C PRO A 479 -21.47 -2.62 -28.05
N THR A 480 -21.55 -1.29 -28.10
CA THR A 480 -22.72 -0.44 -27.84
C THR A 480 -23.88 -0.62 -28.83
N PRO A 481 -25.11 -0.25 -28.44
CA PRO A 481 -25.80 0.80 -29.20
C PRO A 481 -26.41 1.95 -28.35
N ALA A 482 -26.01 3.18 -28.70
CA ALA A 482 -26.80 4.41 -28.79
C ALA A 482 -27.75 4.88 -27.63
N THR A 483 -27.24 5.86 -26.87
CA THR A 483 -27.85 7.20 -26.53
C THR A 483 -29.16 7.38 -25.72
N THR A 484 -29.03 8.12 -24.60
CA THR A 484 -29.97 9.10 -23.96
C THR A 484 -31.36 8.60 -23.47
N THR A 485 -31.81 8.89 -22.23
CA THR A 485 -31.90 10.21 -21.55
C THR A 485 -31.97 10.08 -20.00
N THR A 486 -31.75 11.18 -19.26
CA THR A 486 -31.82 11.37 -17.78
C THR A 486 -33.09 10.82 -17.10
N THR A 487 -33.17 10.52 -15.79
CA THR A 487 -32.78 11.32 -14.59
C THR A 487 -32.74 10.44 -13.30
N SER A 488 -32.20 10.97 -12.19
CA SER A 488 -32.02 10.34 -10.85
C SER A 488 -33.23 9.62 -10.23
N THR A 489 -33.00 8.62 -9.35
CA THR A 489 -33.46 8.56 -7.91
C THR A 489 -33.23 7.16 -7.27
N THR A 490 -32.80 7.17 -5.99
CA THR A 490 -32.84 6.14 -4.93
C THR A 490 -32.98 4.63 -5.27
N ILE A 491 -31.98 3.83 -4.85
CA ILE A 491 -32.09 2.36 -4.76
C ILE A 491 -32.55 1.96 -3.35
N THR A 492 -33.77 1.44 -3.25
CA THR A 492 -34.27 0.74 -2.07
C THR A 492 -33.80 -0.72 -2.10
N THR A 493 -32.96 -1.14 -1.15
CA THR A 493 -32.50 -2.52 -1.06
C THR A 493 -33.51 -3.39 -0.32
N THR A 494 -34.21 -4.27 -1.03
CA THR A 494 -35.09 -5.29 -0.42
C THR A 494 -34.37 -6.64 -0.42
N THR A 495 -33.90 -7.09 0.74
CA THR A 495 -33.36 -8.43 0.95
C THR A 495 -34.48 -9.44 1.18
N ILE A 496 -34.51 -10.51 0.39
CA ILE A 496 -35.36 -11.69 0.65
C ILE A 496 -34.46 -12.82 1.15
N SER A 497 -34.69 -13.24 2.39
CA SER A 497 -34.12 -14.44 3.00
C SER A 497 -34.86 -15.70 2.56
N THR A 498 -34.14 -16.79 2.32
CA THR A 498 -34.73 -18.10 1.97
C THR A 498 -34.45 -19.16 3.04
N SER A 499 -35.51 -19.61 3.71
CA SER A 499 -35.55 -20.88 4.43
C SER A 499 -35.80 -22.05 3.46
N ALA A 500 -35.44 -23.28 3.85
CA ALA A 500 -35.37 -24.42 2.92
C ALA A 500 -36.72 -25.12 2.61
N GLN A 501 -36.87 -25.52 1.34
CA GLN A 501 -37.74 -26.58 0.77
C GLN A 501 -39.28 -26.49 0.94
N SER A 502 -40.13 -26.85 -0.03
CA SER A 502 -39.89 -27.38 -1.39
C SER A 502 -41.03 -27.05 -2.37
N ALA A 503 -40.68 -26.78 -3.63
CA ALA A 503 -41.46 -27.20 -4.80
C ALA A 503 -40.46 -27.60 -5.90
N SER A 504 -40.57 -28.83 -6.40
CA SER A 504 -39.55 -29.46 -7.26
C SER A 504 -39.53 -28.88 -8.68
N GLN A 505 -38.60 -27.97 -8.98
CA GLN A 505 -38.14 -27.76 -10.35
C GLN A 505 -36.93 -28.65 -10.62
N SER A 506 -37.07 -29.58 -11.57
CA SER A 506 -35.96 -30.39 -12.05
C SER A 506 -35.14 -29.64 -13.09
N PHE A 507 -33.82 -29.68 -12.95
CA PHE A 507 -32.86 -29.12 -13.91
C PHE A 507 -31.89 -30.20 -14.37
N THR A 508 -31.94 -30.47 -15.67
CA THR A 508 -31.12 -31.49 -16.31
C THR A 508 -30.08 -30.82 -17.21
N LEU A 509 -28.81 -31.11 -16.96
CA LEU A 509 -27.70 -30.80 -17.85
C LEU A 509 -27.55 -31.93 -18.87
N ALA A 510 -27.52 -31.61 -20.16
CA ALA A 510 -27.09 -32.50 -21.23
C ALA A 510 -25.90 -31.87 -21.97
N PHE A 511 -24.90 -32.66 -22.36
CA PHE A 511 -23.76 -32.20 -23.17
C PHE A 511 -23.18 -33.38 -23.96
N GLN A 512 -22.18 -33.12 -24.80
CA GLN A 512 -21.40 -34.17 -25.46
C GLN A 512 -19.92 -34.10 -25.03
N GLY A 513 -19.40 -35.20 -24.48
CA GLY A 513 -18.01 -35.38 -24.08
C GLY A 513 -17.20 -36.18 -25.12
N TYR A 514 -15.92 -35.87 -25.27
CA TYR A 514 -14.95 -36.51 -26.18
C TYR A 514 -13.68 -36.82 -25.38
N ASP A 515 -13.03 -37.97 -25.59
CA ASP A 515 -11.86 -38.37 -24.78
C ASP A 515 -12.23 -38.36 -23.27
N TYR A 516 -13.25 -39.17 -22.94
CA TYR A 516 -13.77 -39.42 -21.59
C TYR A 516 -13.60 -40.92 -21.32
N ASP A 517 -12.35 -41.40 -21.30
CA ASP A 517 -12.01 -42.82 -21.20
C ASP A 517 -11.22 -43.20 -19.93
N ASN A 518 -10.59 -42.25 -19.22
CA ASN A 518 -9.94 -42.49 -17.93
C ASN A 518 -10.76 -41.93 -16.76
N MET A 519 -10.84 -42.67 -15.66
CA MET A 519 -11.68 -42.33 -14.52
C MET A 519 -11.34 -40.95 -13.93
N GLY A 520 -12.32 -40.05 -14.00
CA GLY A 520 -12.31 -38.74 -13.37
C GLY A 520 -11.53 -37.65 -14.11
N GLU A 521 -11.33 -37.77 -15.42
CA GLU A 521 -10.71 -36.76 -16.28
C GLU A 521 -11.34 -35.36 -16.18
N VAL A 522 -12.67 -35.26 -16.04
CA VAL A 522 -13.38 -33.97 -16.01
C VAL A 522 -14.30 -33.85 -14.81
N SER A 523 -14.06 -32.85 -13.97
CA SER A 523 -14.99 -32.41 -12.93
C SER A 523 -16.00 -31.41 -13.49
N ILE A 524 -17.27 -31.63 -13.19
CA ILE A 524 -18.37 -30.74 -13.54
C ILE A 524 -18.88 -30.08 -12.27
N LEU A 525 -18.87 -28.75 -12.23
CA LEU A 525 -19.27 -27.96 -11.09
C LEU A 525 -20.48 -27.09 -11.44
N VAL A 526 -21.44 -26.98 -10.52
CA VAL A 526 -22.54 -26.01 -10.61
C VAL A 526 -22.48 -25.11 -9.38
N ASN A 527 -22.48 -23.80 -9.59
CA ASN A 527 -22.30 -22.80 -8.53
C ASN A 527 -21.08 -23.09 -7.63
N ASN A 528 -19.98 -23.48 -8.26
CA ASN A 528 -18.71 -23.86 -7.64
C ASN A 528 -18.77 -25.11 -6.70
N GLN A 529 -19.88 -25.86 -6.69
CA GLN A 529 -19.97 -27.18 -6.05
C GLN A 529 -19.80 -28.28 -7.10
N VAL A 530 -19.04 -29.33 -6.79
CA VAL A 530 -18.85 -30.47 -7.71
C VAL A 530 -20.16 -31.26 -7.83
N ALA A 531 -20.77 -31.19 -9.02
CA ALA A 531 -21.99 -31.91 -9.36
C ALA A 531 -21.71 -33.33 -9.86
N ALA A 532 -20.61 -33.52 -10.59
CA ALA A 532 -20.11 -34.83 -11.03
C ALA A 532 -18.61 -34.79 -11.31
N THR A 533 -17.97 -35.96 -11.38
CA THR A 533 -16.62 -36.12 -11.94
C THR A 533 -16.66 -37.35 -12.84
N LEU A 534 -16.22 -37.20 -14.09
CA LEU A 534 -16.50 -38.12 -15.20
C LEU A 534 -15.25 -38.44 -16.03
N PRO A 535 -15.23 -39.60 -16.71
CA PRO A 535 -16.11 -40.76 -16.49
C PRO A 535 -15.92 -41.35 -15.08
N SER A 536 -16.92 -42.02 -14.52
CA SER A 536 -16.87 -42.57 -13.15
C SER A 536 -16.10 -43.89 -13.02
N VAL A 537 -15.75 -44.50 -14.15
CA VAL A 537 -14.89 -45.68 -14.32
C VAL A 537 -14.15 -45.53 -15.65
N ASN A 538 -13.01 -46.22 -15.83
CA ASN A 538 -12.34 -46.28 -17.13
C ASN A 538 -13.25 -46.93 -18.18
N SER A 539 -13.20 -46.47 -19.42
CA SER A 539 -13.90 -47.07 -20.56
C SER A 539 -12.93 -47.37 -21.71
N LEU A 540 -13.40 -48.05 -22.76
CA LEU A 540 -12.58 -48.29 -23.95
C LEU A 540 -12.50 -47.01 -24.79
N GLN A 541 -11.28 -46.66 -25.21
CA GLN A 541 -10.98 -45.46 -25.98
C GLN A 541 -11.92 -45.27 -27.16
N ASN A 542 -12.66 -44.16 -27.16
CA ASN A 542 -13.88 -44.02 -27.96
C ASN A 542 -13.66 -43.53 -29.40
N ASN A 543 -12.46 -43.73 -29.95
CA ASN A 543 -12.05 -43.36 -31.31
C ASN A 543 -12.48 -41.94 -31.71
N ASN A 544 -12.21 -40.96 -30.84
CA ASN A 544 -12.46 -39.54 -31.10
C ASN A 544 -13.95 -39.20 -31.31
N LEU A 545 -14.87 -40.02 -30.77
CA LEU A 545 -16.32 -39.86 -30.97
C LEU A 545 -16.98 -39.16 -29.76
N TYR A 546 -17.67 -38.06 -30.03
CA TYR A 546 -18.44 -37.32 -29.03
C TYR A 546 -19.65 -38.13 -28.54
N THR A 547 -19.69 -38.42 -27.24
CA THR A 547 -20.74 -39.19 -26.56
C THR A 547 -21.64 -38.26 -25.75
N SER A 548 -22.96 -38.40 -25.90
CA SER A 548 -23.94 -37.60 -25.14
C SER A 548 -24.04 -38.05 -23.69
N ILE A 549 -23.96 -37.11 -22.75
CA ILE A 549 -23.98 -37.32 -21.30
C ILE A 549 -25.06 -36.42 -20.68
N THR A 550 -25.79 -36.95 -19.71
CA THR A 550 -26.89 -36.25 -19.02
C THR A 550 -26.73 -36.36 -17.50
N LEU A 551 -26.93 -35.26 -16.77
CA LEU A 551 -26.81 -35.16 -15.32
C LEU A 551 -27.99 -34.38 -14.72
N ASP A 552 -28.50 -34.84 -13.59
CA ASP A 552 -29.39 -34.04 -12.74
C ASP A 552 -28.55 -33.03 -11.93
N ILE A 553 -28.84 -31.74 -12.10
CA ILE A 553 -28.18 -30.65 -11.38
C ILE A 553 -29.12 -29.89 -10.44
N SER A 554 -30.37 -30.35 -10.28
CA SER A 554 -31.46 -29.64 -9.58
C SER A 554 -31.08 -29.15 -8.18
N LYS A 555 -30.30 -29.94 -7.44
CA LYS A 555 -29.83 -29.62 -6.09
C LYS A 555 -28.91 -28.38 -6.04
N TYR A 556 -28.18 -28.11 -7.13
CA TYR A 556 -27.15 -27.08 -7.19
C TYR A 556 -27.64 -25.78 -7.80
N VAL A 557 -28.80 -25.79 -8.47
CA VAL A 557 -29.38 -24.63 -9.16
C VAL A 557 -30.20 -23.78 -8.21
N VAL A 558 -29.99 -22.46 -8.24
CA VAL A 558 -30.69 -21.45 -7.44
C VAL A 558 -31.47 -20.47 -8.32
N SER A 559 -32.39 -19.71 -7.74
CA SER A 559 -33.06 -18.60 -8.45
C SER A 559 -32.05 -17.49 -8.75
N GLY A 560 -32.13 -16.87 -9.94
CA GLY A 560 -31.15 -15.90 -10.41
C GLY A 560 -30.01 -16.54 -11.21
N THR A 561 -28.81 -15.96 -11.10
CA THR A 561 -27.64 -16.34 -11.91
C THR A 561 -26.95 -17.59 -11.36
N ASN A 562 -26.74 -18.56 -12.25
CA ASN A 562 -26.03 -19.80 -11.98
C ASN A 562 -24.79 -19.95 -12.87
N THR A 563 -23.79 -20.70 -12.40
CA THR A 563 -22.61 -21.08 -13.18
C THR A 563 -22.54 -22.59 -13.37
N LEU A 564 -22.08 -23.04 -14.54
CA LEU A 564 -21.77 -24.43 -14.85
C LEU A 564 -20.35 -24.50 -15.41
N THR A 565 -19.44 -25.19 -14.73
CA THR A 565 -18.03 -25.31 -15.09
C THR A 565 -17.69 -26.76 -15.45
N PHE A 566 -17.04 -26.97 -16.60
CA PHE A 566 -16.30 -28.19 -16.89
C PHE A 566 -14.82 -27.91 -16.65
N LYS A 567 -14.18 -28.68 -15.77
CA LYS A 567 -12.78 -28.54 -15.39
C LYS A 567 -12.04 -29.84 -15.71
N GLN A 568 -11.02 -29.74 -16.53
CA GLN A 568 -10.05 -30.81 -16.76
C GLN A 568 -9.27 -31.06 -15.46
N ASN A 569 -9.20 -32.32 -15.05
CA ASN A 569 -8.34 -32.79 -13.97
C ASN A 569 -7.09 -33.45 -14.57
N PHE A 570 -7.26 -34.34 -15.56
CA PHE A 570 -6.20 -35.11 -16.23
C PHE A 570 -6.58 -35.37 -17.69
N TYR A 571 -5.59 -35.53 -18.57
CA TYR A 571 -5.71 -35.84 -20.01
C TYR A 571 -6.55 -34.85 -20.85
N SER A 572 -6.43 -34.90 -22.18
CA SER A 572 -7.25 -34.08 -23.06
C SER A 572 -8.72 -34.52 -23.00
N SER A 573 -9.65 -33.59 -23.09
CA SER A 573 -11.08 -33.90 -23.10
C SER A 573 -11.87 -32.82 -23.83
N GLY A 574 -12.82 -33.19 -24.67
CA GLY A 574 -13.65 -32.26 -25.44
C GLY A 574 -15.07 -32.13 -24.90
N ILE A 575 -15.63 -30.92 -24.88
CA ILE A 575 -17.04 -30.65 -24.53
C ILE A 575 -17.69 -29.83 -25.64
N ARG A 576 -18.91 -30.20 -26.04
CA ARG A 576 -19.77 -29.40 -26.94
C ARG A 576 -21.25 -29.62 -26.62
N ASN A 577 -22.12 -28.83 -27.26
CA ASN A 577 -23.58 -29.01 -27.20
C ASN A 577 -24.13 -29.03 -25.76
N VAL A 578 -23.63 -28.13 -24.92
CA VAL A 578 -24.07 -27.97 -23.53
C VAL A 578 -25.47 -27.35 -23.51
N GLN A 579 -26.42 -28.05 -22.93
CA GLN A 579 -27.82 -27.66 -22.78
C GLN A 579 -28.27 -27.88 -21.34
N ILE A 580 -29.03 -26.93 -20.80
CA ILE A 580 -29.71 -27.07 -19.51
C ILE A 580 -31.20 -26.95 -19.78
N THR A 581 -31.96 -27.94 -19.32
CA THR A 581 -33.41 -28.02 -19.48
C THR A 581 -34.05 -28.03 -18.09
N GLY A 582 -34.92 -27.06 -17.83
CA GLY A 582 -35.76 -27.00 -16.64
C GLY A 582 -37.15 -27.59 -16.90
N SER A 583 -37.99 -27.61 -15.86
CA SER A 583 -39.38 -28.09 -15.95
C SER A 583 -40.26 -27.32 -16.96
N SER A 584 -39.84 -26.13 -17.42
CA SER A 584 -40.52 -25.32 -18.44
C SER A 584 -39.87 -25.35 -19.82
N GLY A 585 -38.87 -26.21 -20.06
CA GLY A 585 -38.14 -26.33 -21.34
C GLY A 585 -36.67 -25.92 -21.26
N ALA A 586 -36.06 -25.66 -22.42
CA ALA A 586 -34.64 -25.29 -22.50
C ALA A 586 -34.37 -23.93 -21.83
N VAL A 587 -33.52 -23.95 -20.81
CA VAL A 587 -33.07 -22.79 -20.02
C VAL A 587 -31.80 -22.19 -20.59
N TYR A 588 -30.90 -23.04 -21.07
CA TYR A 588 -29.62 -22.65 -21.66
C TYR A 588 -29.25 -23.62 -22.78
N SER A 589 -28.63 -23.13 -23.85
CA SER A 589 -28.00 -23.96 -24.87
C SER A 589 -26.78 -23.27 -25.46
N ASN A 590 -25.74 -24.05 -25.70
CA ASN A 590 -24.48 -23.60 -26.30
C ASN A 590 -23.84 -24.76 -27.07
N SER A 591 -23.79 -24.63 -28.40
CA SER A 591 -23.24 -25.66 -29.30
C SER A 591 -21.72 -25.59 -29.49
N THR A 592 -21.06 -24.54 -28.98
CA THR A 592 -19.62 -24.34 -29.17
C THR A 592 -18.82 -25.50 -28.57
N ALA A 593 -17.92 -26.05 -29.37
CA ALA A 593 -16.99 -27.09 -28.96
C ALA A 593 -15.72 -26.48 -28.36
N TYR A 594 -15.28 -27.04 -27.24
CA TYR A 594 -14.03 -26.71 -26.56
C TYR A 594 -13.22 -27.99 -26.36
N SER A 595 -11.92 -27.91 -26.59
CA SER A 595 -10.96 -28.94 -26.19
C SER A 595 -10.24 -28.45 -24.94
N LEU A 596 -10.45 -29.17 -23.84
CA LEU A 596 -9.70 -28.97 -22.61
C LEU A 596 -8.40 -29.78 -22.65
N SER A 597 -7.29 -29.16 -22.26
CA SER A 597 -5.99 -29.81 -22.18
C SER A 597 -5.01 -28.98 -21.36
N ASP A 598 -3.95 -29.62 -20.85
CA ASP A 598 -2.95 -28.96 -20.03
C ASP A 598 -2.14 -27.85 -20.73
N LEU A 599 -2.12 -27.87 -22.07
CA LEU A 599 -1.49 -26.89 -22.95
C LEU A 599 -2.51 -25.90 -23.55
N GLY A 600 -3.79 -25.98 -23.14
CA GLY A 600 -4.91 -25.22 -23.68
C GLY A 600 -5.87 -24.75 -22.58
N VAL A 601 -7.17 -24.90 -22.84
CA VAL A 601 -8.22 -24.43 -21.93
C VAL A 601 -8.44 -25.43 -20.80
N LYS A 602 -7.87 -25.24 -19.61
CA LYS A 602 -8.04 -26.22 -18.50
C LYS A 602 -9.47 -26.27 -17.92
N SER A 603 -10.30 -25.25 -18.16
CA SER A 603 -11.71 -25.25 -17.75
C SER A 603 -12.55 -24.26 -18.56
N ILE A 604 -13.80 -24.62 -18.83
CA ILE A 604 -14.80 -23.74 -19.46
C ILE A 604 -15.99 -23.54 -18.51
N THR A 605 -16.44 -22.29 -18.35
CA THR A 605 -17.56 -21.93 -17.47
C THR A 605 -18.68 -21.24 -18.26
N TYR A 606 -19.86 -21.85 -18.26
CA TYR A 606 -21.11 -21.31 -18.78
C TYR A 606 -21.89 -20.60 -17.65
N LYS A 607 -22.73 -19.63 -18.02
CA LYS A 607 -23.65 -18.95 -17.08
C LYS A 607 -25.07 -19.00 -17.61
N PHE A 608 -26.03 -19.24 -16.73
CA PHE A 608 -27.46 -19.33 -17.06
C PHE A 608 -28.30 -18.74 -15.93
N ASN A 609 -29.48 -18.21 -16.26
CA ASN A 609 -30.36 -17.55 -15.30
C ASN A 609 -31.66 -18.35 -15.14
N ILE A 610 -32.09 -18.57 -13.90
CA ILE A 610 -33.43 -19.03 -13.57
C ILE A 610 -34.25 -17.82 -13.11
N GLY A 611 -35.40 -17.59 -13.75
CA GLY A 611 -36.31 -16.52 -13.34
C GLY A 611 -36.83 -16.70 -11.92
N THR A 612 -37.33 -15.63 -11.30
CA THR A 612 -37.99 -15.71 -9.99
C THR A 612 -39.11 -16.74 -10.03
N ILE A 613 -39.05 -17.71 -9.11
CA ILE A 613 -40.03 -18.80 -9.01
C ILE A 613 -41.37 -18.23 -8.55
N SER A 614 -42.28 -17.98 -9.50
CA SER A 614 -43.62 -17.46 -9.21
C SER A 614 -44.48 -18.49 -8.47
N THR A 615 -44.52 -18.40 -7.14
CA THR A 615 -45.53 -19.07 -6.32
C THR A 615 -46.83 -18.27 -6.36
N THR A 616 -47.75 -18.66 -7.25
CA THR A 616 -49.12 -18.13 -7.26
C THR A 616 -49.89 -18.72 -6.07
N THR A 617 -50.12 -17.92 -5.02
CA THR A 617 -51.04 -18.30 -3.94
C THR A 617 -51.92 -17.13 -3.51
N THR A 618 -53.21 -17.40 -3.43
CA THR A 618 -54.31 -16.47 -3.19
C THR A 618 -54.24 -15.76 -1.83
N THR A 619 -54.61 -14.48 -1.82
CA THR A 619 -54.71 -13.62 -0.64
C THR A 619 -55.56 -14.24 0.48
N THR A 620 -54.98 -14.47 1.65
CA THR A 620 -55.71 -14.55 2.93
C THR A 620 -54.95 -13.74 3.97
N THR A 621 -55.65 -12.79 4.61
CA THR A 621 -55.04 -11.80 5.49
C THR A 621 -54.69 -12.40 6.85
N THR A 622 -53.40 -12.57 7.14
CA THR A 622 -52.91 -12.83 8.51
C THR A 622 -51.60 -12.07 8.73
N THR A 623 -51.57 -11.27 9.80
CA THR A 623 -50.44 -10.44 10.20
C THR A 623 -49.25 -11.29 10.63
N THR A 624 -48.15 -11.24 9.88
CA THR A 624 -46.85 -11.80 10.29
C THR A 624 -45.78 -10.71 10.32
N THR A 625 -45.11 -10.62 11.46
CA THR A 625 -44.05 -9.65 11.77
C THR A 625 -42.78 -9.92 10.98
N SER A 626 -42.07 -8.86 10.59
CA SER A 626 -40.77 -8.94 9.93
C SER A 626 -39.72 -9.62 10.80
N THR A 627 -39.12 -10.71 10.31
CA THR A 627 -37.88 -11.25 10.87
C THR A 627 -36.71 -10.36 10.46
N ALA A 628 -36.18 -9.60 11.43
CA ALA A 628 -34.98 -8.81 11.24
C ALA A 628 -33.74 -9.69 10.97
N SER A 629 -32.64 -9.04 10.59
CA SER A 629 -31.29 -9.56 10.83
C SER A 629 -31.20 -10.17 12.24
N SER A 630 -30.51 -11.29 12.42
CA SER A 630 -30.28 -11.96 13.71
C SER A 630 -29.25 -11.20 14.58
N GLY A 631 -29.42 -9.88 14.67
CA GLY A 631 -28.62 -9.01 15.52
C GLY A 631 -28.76 -9.39 16.99
N GLY A 632 -27.65 -9.28 17.73
CA GLY A 632 -27.63 -9.60 19.14
C GLY A 632 -28.23 -8.49 20.00
N LYS A 633 -28.52 -8.80 21.26
CA LYS A 633 -29.09 -7.82 22.22
C LYS A 633 -28.14 -6.67 22.51
N ALA A 634 -26.83 -6.93 22.59
CA ALA A 634 -25.78 -5.94 22.80
C ALA A 634 -24.98 -5.66 21.53
N PHE A 635 -24.48 -6.71 20.85
CA PHE A 635 -23.63 -6.63 19.67
C PHE A 635 -24.01 -7.66 18.58
N ASP A 636 -23.72 -7.34 17.34
CA ASP A 636 -23.95 -8.18 16.15
C ASP A 636 -22.65 -8.89 15.69
N TYR A 637 -21.49 -8.34 16.11
CA TYR A 637 -20.15 -8.88 15.87
C TYR A 637 -19.32 -8.79 17.15
N ILE A 638 -18.48 -9.78 17.43
CA ILE A 638 -17.49 -9.75 18.51
C ILE A 638 -16.12 -10.21 18.05
N VAL A 639 -15.08 -9.51 18.48
CA VAL A 639 -13.70 -10.02 18.52
C VAL A 639 -13.34 -10.35 19.96
N VAL A 640 -12.77 -11.53 20.16
CA VAL A 640 -12.31 -12.08 21.44
C VAL A 640 -10.80 -12.23 21.33
N ILE A 641 -10.04 -11.63 22.24
CA ILE A 641 -8.60 -11.83 22.39
C ILE A 641 -8.37 -12.45 23.77
N VAL A 642 -7.65 -13.56 23.82
CA VAL A 642 -7.25 -14.21 25.07
C VAL A 642 -5.72 -14.24 25.14
N ASP A 643 -5.20 -13.42 26.05
CA ASP A 643 -3.79 -13.38 26.45
C ASP A 643 -3.55 -14.29 27.67
N GLU A 644 -2.30 -14.42 28.10
CA GLU A 644 -1.85 -15.46 29.03
C GLU A 644 -1.31 -14.94 30.38
N ASN A 645 -1.48 -15.77 31.42
CA ASN A 645 -0.69 -15.87 32.65
C ASN A 645 -0.50 -14.59 33.49
N HIS A 646 -1.41 -13.61 33.39
CA HIS A 646 -1.32 -12.34 34.11
C HIS A 646 -2.61 -11.94 34.85
N SER A 647 -2.41 -11.50 36.10
CA SER A 647 -3.49 -10.95 36.93
C SER A 647 -3.69 -9.46 36.64
N LEU A 648 -4.84 -8.92 37.02
CA LEU A 648 -5.22 -7.52 36.85
C LEU A 648 -4.15 -6.54 37.37
N LYS A 649 -3.51 -6.85 38.51
CA LYS A 649 -2.47 -6.00 39.10
C LYS A 649 -1.10 -6.11 38.43
N ASP A 650 -0.87 -7.16 37.65
CA ASP A 650 0.36 -7.33 36.88
C ASP A 650 0.29 -6.40 35.66
N ILE A 651 -0.91 -6.28 35.07
CA ILE A 651 -1.21 -5.41 33.92
C ILE A 651 -1.44 -3.95 34.33
N ILE A 652 -2.22 -3.66 35.37
CA ILE A 652 -2.54 -2.27 35.78
C ILE A 652 -1.75 -1.89 37.04
N PRO A 653 -0.90 -0.84 37.02
CA PRO A 653 -0.69 0.15 35.93
C PRO A 653 0.50 -0.16 34.98
N SER A 654 1.13 -1.32 35.08
CA SER A 654 2.41 -1.65 34.44
C SER A 654 2.41 -1.61 32.90
N ALA A 655 1.31 -2.06 32.28
CA ALA A 655 1.08 -2.09 30.85
C ALA A 655 0.41 -0.77 30.43
N THR A 656 1.09 0.05 29.63
CA THR A 656 0.66 1.42 29.35
C THR A 656 -0.57 1.44 28.44
N TYR A 657 -0.55 0.65 27.36
CA TYR A 657 -1.66 0.59 26.41
C TYR A 657 -2.89 -0.12 27.01
N MET A 658 -2.70 -1.28 27.66
CA MET A 658 -3.78 -2.02 28.32
C MET A 658 -4.42 -1.21 29.46
N THR A 659 -3.62 -0.51 30.27
CA THR A 659 -4.15 0.44 31.28
C THR A 659 -4.95 1.57 30.62
N SER A 660 -4.49 2.11 29.50
CA SER A 660 -5.22 3.13 28.72
C SER A 660 -6.55 2.59 28.18
N LEU A 661 -6.57 1.37 27.64
CA LEU A 661 -7.77 0.70 27.12
C LEU A 661 -8.81 0.49 28.23
N ALA A 662 -8.37 -0.01 29.40
CA ALA A 662 -9.21 -0.22 30.59
C ALA A 662 -9.75 1.10 31.19
N ASN A 663 -9.01 2.21 31.08
CA ASN A 663 -9.49 3.52 31.51
C ASN A 663 -10.43 4.18 30.46
N THR A 664 -10.29 3.82 29.18
CA THR A 664 -11.13 4.35 28.08
C THR A 664 -12.47 3.64 28.00
N TYR A 665 -12.51 2.32 28.17
CA TYR A 665 -13.70 1.48 28.01
C TYR A 665 -14.15 0.85 29.34
N GLY A 666 -14.63 -0.40 29.30
CA GLY A 666 -15.19 -1.08 30.47
C GLY A 666 -14.25 -2.15 31.02
N LEU A 667 -13.79 -1.98 32.26
CA LEU A 667 -12.97 -2.94 32.99
C LEU A 667 -13.81 -3.78 33.98
N ALA A 668 -13.66 -5.11 33.95
CA ALA A 668 -14.17 -5.99 35.00
C ALA A 668 -13.13 -6.12 36.11
N THR A 669 -13.38 -5.56 37.29
CA THR A 669 -12.41 -5.59 38.40
C THR A 669 -12.46 -6.88 39.20
N GLN A 670 -13.53 -7.68 39.06
CA GLN A 670 -13.77 -8.93 39.79
C GLN A 670 -13.98 -10.13 38.85
N TYR A 671 -13.24 -10.18 37.73
CA TYR A 671 -13.24 -11.32 36.82
C TYR A 671 -12.16 -12.34 37.24
N THR A 672 -12.46 -13.64 37.28
CA THR A 672 -11.52 -14.69 37.69
C THR A 672 -11.44 -15.86 36.70
N ALA A 673 -10.34 -16.62 36.77
CA ALA A 673 -10.24 -17.94 36.16
C ALA A 673 -11.33 -18.90 36.70
N VAL A 674 -11.55 -20.02 36.00
CA VAL A 674 -12.41 -21.13 36.46
C VAL A 674 -11.60 -22.36 36.87
N ALA A 675 -10.34 -22.42 36.45
CA ALA A 675 -9.43 -23.55 36.61
C ALA A 675 -7.96 -23.10 36.48
N SER A 676 -7.04 -24.06 36.51
CA SER A 676 -5.62 -23.92 36.18
C SER A 676 -5.07 -25.31 35.79
N PRO A 677 -4.10 -25.45 34.87
CA PRO A 677 -3.42 -24.41 34.08
C PRO A 677 -4.31 -23.81 32.96
N SER A 678 -3.75 -23.01 32.04
CA SER A 678 -4.45 -22.31 30.95
C SER A 678 -5.50 -23.15 30.20
N MET A 679 -5.19 -24.40 29.82
CA MET A 679 -6.03 -25.23 28.94
C MET A 679 -7.48 -25.44 29.45
N PRO A 680 -7.69 -25.87 30.71
CA PRO A 680 -9.00 -25.82 31.37
C PRO A 680 -9.79 -24.51 31.25
N ASN A 681 -9.14 -23.34 31.29
CA ASN A 681 -9.82 -22.04 31.15
C ASN A 681 -10.32 -21.82 29.72
N TYR A 682 -9.52 -22.14 28.69
CA TYR A 682 -9.95 -22.14 27.29
C TYR A 682 -11.14 -23.08 27.04
N LEU A 683 -11.07 -24.31 27.57
CA LEU A 683 -12.19 -25.25 27.49
C LEU A 683 -13.44 -24.71 28.21
N GLY A 684 -13.27 -24.08 29.37
CA GLY A 684 -14.35 -23.45 30.13
C GLY A 684 -15.03 -22.30 29.37
N MET A 685 -14.26 -21.42 28.73
CA MET A 685 -14.77 -20.33 27.87
C MET A 685 -15.53 -20.85 26.64
N PHE A 686 -15.12 -22.00 26.10
CA PHE A 686 -15.61 -22.51 24.81
C PHE A 686 -16.72 -23.56 24.93
N SER A 687 -16.80 -24.28 26.05
CA SER A 687 -17.72 -25.41 26.24
C SER A 687 -18.51 -25.41 27.56
N GLY A 688 -18.33 -24.40 28.41
CA GLY A 688 -19.02 -24.32 29.70
C GLY A 688 -18.46 -25.26 30.77
N GLN A 689 -17.42 -26.04 30.49
CA GLN A 689 -16.79 -26.93 31.46
C GLN A 689 -15.31 -27.22 31.16
N THR A 690 -14.57 -27.61 32.20
CA THR A 690 -13.14 -27.96 32.13
C THR A 690 -12.90 -29.40 31.64
N TRP A 691 -13.96 -30.19 31.44
CA TRP A 691 -13.93 -31.63 31.13
C TRP A 691 -13.20 -32.49 32.18
N GLY A 692 -12.97 -31.96 33.39
CA GLY A 692 -12.16 -32.59 34.42
C GLY A 692 -10.65 -32.52 34.14
N CYS A 693 -10.21 -31.55 33.33
CA CYS A 693 -8.79 -31.30 33.05
C CYS A 693 -8.11 -30.40 34.09
N ASP A 694 -8.74 -30.10 35.22
CA ASP A 694 -8.14 -29.29 36.29
C ASP A 694 -6.82 -29.91 36.79
N GLY A 695 -5.74 -29.12 36.76
CA GLY A 695 -4.37 -29.58 37.04
C GLY A 695 -3.67 -30.30 35.87
N TYR A 696 -4.28 -30.39 34.68
CA TYR A 696 -3.72 -31.04 33.50
C TYR A 696 -3.46 -30.08 32.33
N SER A 697 -2.36 -30.34 31.62
CA SER A 697 -2.03 -29.73 30.32
C SER A 697 -1.62 -30.86 29.37
N GLY A 698 -2.18 -30.89 28.17
CA GLY A 698 -1.91 -31.94 27.18
C GLY A 698 -2.66 -31.70 25.87
N GLY A 699 -2.19 -32.29 24.77
CA GLY A 699 -2.80 -32.10 23.44
C GLY A 699 -4.19 -32.71 23.29
N PRO A 700 -4.90 -32.44 22.18
CA PRO A 700 -6.19 -33.04 21.85
C PRO A 700 -6.19 -34.56 21.96
N ASN A 701 -7.20 -35.13 22.63
CA ASN A 701 -7.39 -36.58 22.81
C ASN A 701 -6.17 -37.35 23.39
N SER A 702 -5.29 -36.66 24.14
CA SER A 702 -4.04 -37.25 24.65
C SER A 702 -4.18 -37.98 26.00
N ASN A 703 -5.25 -37.68 26.76
CA ASN A 703 -5.52 -38.23 28.08
C ASN A 703 -7.05 -38.36 28.31
N THR A 704 -7.47 -38.91 29.46
CA THR A 704 -8.90 -39.15 29.74
C THR A 704 -9.76 -37.87 29.64
N CYS A 705 -9.32 -36.74 30.20
CA CYS A 705 -10.13 -35.52 30.23
C CYS A 705 -10.26 -34.89 28.83
N THR A 706 -9.16 -34.79 28.08
CA THR A 706 -9.15 -34.30 26.70
C THR A 706 -9.84 -35.25 25.73
N SER A 707 -9.86 -36.55 26.03
CA SER A 707 -10.64 -37.55 25.27
C SER A 707 -12.15 -37.42 25.51
N ASN A 708 -12.58 -36.96 26.70
CA ASN A 708 -13.99 -36.67 26.98
C ASN A 708 -14.47 -35.47 26.14
N ALA A 709 -13.67 -34.39 26.08
CA ALA A 709 -13.94 -33.25 25.19
C ALA A 709 -13.98 -33.69 23.71
N TRP A 710 -12.98 -34.46 23.27
CA TRP A 710 -12.87 -34.96 21.90
C TRP A 710 -14.08 -35.77 21.44
N LYS A 711 -14.60 -36.65 22.30
CA LYS A 711 -15.75 -37.54 22.00
C LYS A 711 -17.10 -36.87 22.21
N SER A 712 -17.15 -35.61 22.64
CA SER A 712 -18.40 -34.90 22.88
C SER A 712 -19.12 -34.51 21.58
N THR A 713 -20.42 -34.25 21.68
CA THR A 713 -21.29 -33.87 20.56
C THR A 713 -22.29 -32.82 21.04
N ASN A 714 -22.51 -31.74 20.27
CA ASN A 714 -23.39 -30.62 20.67
C ASN A 714 -22.97 -29.98 22.01
N ALA A 715 -21.66 -29.87 22.24
CA ALA A 715 -21.07 -29.57 23.55
C ALA A 715 -20.05 -28.42 23.50
N ASN A 716 -20.06 -27.62 22.43
CA ASN A 716 -19.18 -26.47 22.26
C ASN A 716 -19.93 -25.26 21.68
N LEU A 717 -19.32 -24.07 21.80
CA LEU A 717 -19.94 -22.82 21.36
C LEU A 717 -20.19 -22.77 19.85
N VAL A 718 -19.38 -23.47 19.03
CA VAL A 718 -19.58 -23.54 17.57
C VAL A 718 -20.93 -24.19 17.23
N ASP A 719 -21.31 -25.26 17.93
CA ASP A 719 -22.62 -25.90 17.75
C ASP A 719 -23.79 -24.92 18.01
N LEU A 720 -23.69 -24.11 19.07
CA LEU A 720 -24.71 -23.12 19.42
C LEU A 720 -24.81 -21.98 18.41
N LEU A 721 -23.68 -21.50 17.91
CA LEU A 721 -23.61 -20.43 16.91
C LEU A 721 -24.20 -20.92 15.58
N GLU A 722 -23.78 -22.08 15.09
CA GLU A 722 -24.27 -22.65 13.83
C GLU A 722 -25.76 -23.01 13.90
N ALA A 723 -26.25 -23.53 15.04
CA ALA A 723 -27.68 -23.80 15.25
C ALA A 723 -28.57 -22.55 15.22
N LYS A 724 -27.98 -21.35 15.32
CA LYS A 724 -28.65 -20.04 15.18
C LYS A 724 -28.34 -19.34 13.86
N GLY A 725 -27.62 -20.00 12.94
CA GLY A 725 -27.19 -19.42 11.67
C GLY A 725 -26.13 -18.33 11.81
N LEU A 726 -25.42 -18.28 12.95
CA LEU A 726 -24.33 -17.33 13.18
C LEU A 726 -23.02 -17.88 12.61
N THR A 727 -22.19 -16.98 12.10
CA THR A 727 -20.87 -17.30 11.57
C THR A 727 -19.79 -17.12 12.64
N TRP A 728 -18.78 -17.99 12.63
CA TRP A 728 -17.69 -17.97 13.61
C TRP A 728 -16.33 -18.17 12.93
N LYS A 729 -15.22 -17.59 13.40
CA LYS A 729 -13.88 -17.88 12.88
C LYS A 729 -12.82 -17.73 13.96
N ALA A 730 -11.85 -18.64 13.99
CA ALA A 730 -10.78 -18.67 14.96
C ALA A 730 -9.43 -18.44 14.26
N TYR A 731 -8.62 -17.55 14.83
CA TYR A 731 -7.34 -17.10 14.32
C TYR A 731 -6.29 -17.44 15.38
N MET A 732 -5.28 -18.20 15.00
CA MET A 732 -4.25 -18.70 15.90
C MET A 732 -2.89 -18.22 15.41
N GLU A 733 -2.22 -17.36 16.16
CA GLU A 733 -0.92 -16.81 15.73
C GLU A 733 0.16 -17.90 15.72
N ASN A 734 1.02 -17.87 14.70
CA ASN A 734 2.02 -18.89 14.38
C ASN A 734 1.50 -20.34 14.18
N MET A 735 0.18 -20.57 14.16
CA MET A 735 -0.35 -21.89 13.82
C MET A 735 0.08 -22.29 12.39
N PRO A 736 0.71 -23.46 12.16
CA PRO A 736 1.29 -23.80 10.85
C PRO A 736 0.29 -24.00 9.71
N SER A 737 -0.91 -24.51 10.02
CA SER A 737 -1.97 -24.83 9.07
C SER A 737 -3.33 -24.79 9.74
N ASN A 738 -4.41 -24.83 8.97
CA ASN A 738 -5.75 -24.96 9.54
C ASN A 738 -5.83 -26.21 10.44
N CYS A 739 -6.50 -26.09 11.59
CA CYS A 739 -6.62 -27.12 12.64
C CYS A 739 -5.31 -27.81 13.05
N TYR A 740 -4.20 -27.09 13.20
CA TYR A 740 -2.98 -27.74 13.67
C TYR A 740 -3.13 -28.20 15.14
N THR A 741 -3.10 -29.53 15.35
CA THR A 741 -3.44 -30.23 16.61
C THR A 741 -2.25 -30.49 17.55
N SER A 742 -1.10 -29.84 17.30
CA SER A 742 0.14 -30.00 18.08
C SER A 742 0.80 -28.65 18.35
N ASP A 743 1.71 -28.58 19.33
CA ASP A 743 2.55 -27.38 19.50
C ASP A 743 3.49 -27.17 18.30
N SER A 744 3.79 -25.92 17.93
CA SER A 744 4.74 -25.60 16.87
C SER A 744 5.35 -24.21 17.04
N GLY A 745 6.66 -24.13 17.29
CA GLY A 745 7.32 -22.86 17.59
C GLY A 745 6.68 -22.19 18.81
N SER A 746 6.16 -20.97 18.63
CA SER A 746 5.41 -20.23 19.66
C SER A 746 3.89 -20.41 19.59
N TYR A 747 3.37 -21.28 18.71
CA TYR A 747 1.96 -21.72 18.76
C TYR A 747 1.84 -22.89 19.74
N TYR A 748 0.97 -22.73 20.73
CA TYR A 748 0.65 -23.76 21.71
C TYR A 748 -0.77 -24.28 21.52
N VAL A 749 -0.91 -25.57 21.23
CA VAL A 749 -2.22 -26.20 20.98
C VAL A 749 -3.14 -26.09 22.19
N ARG A 750 -2.57 -26.08 23.40
CA ARG A 750 -3.27 -25.94 24.68
C ARG A 750 -4.00 -24.59 24.86
N HIS A 751 -3.73 -23.62 23.99
CA HIS A 751 -4.39 -22.30 23.94
C HIS A 751 -5.43 -22.19 22.79
N ASN A 752 -5.65 -23.29 22.06
CA ASN A 752 -6.63 -23.39 20.98
C ASN A 752 -7.76 -24.35 21.39
N PRO A 753 -8.89 -23.87 21.95
CA PRO A 753 -9.95 -24.76 22.41
C PRO A 753 -10.65 -25.51 21.27
N PHE A 754 -10.65 -24.98 20.05
CA PHE A 754 -11.38 -25.52 18.91
C PHE A 754 -10.87 -26.91 18.49
N VAL A 755 -9.57 -27.15 18.59
CA VAL A 755 -8.95 -28.42 18.16
C VAL A 755 -9.07 -29.56 19.19
N TYR A 756 -9.70 -29.31 20.35
CA TYR A 756 -10.01 -30.37 21.33
C TYR A 756 -11.31 -31.13 21.03
N PHE A 757 -12.09 -30.69 20.04
CA PHE A 757 -13.42 -31.21 19.72
C PHE A 757 -13.42 -31.90 18.35
N SER A 758 -13.77 -33.19 18.32
CA SER A 758 -13.59 -33.99 17.10
C SER A 758 -14.60 -33.67 15.99
N ASP A 759 -15.76 -33.12 16.34
CA ASP A 759 -16.77 -32.59 15.43
C ASP A 759 -16.31 -31.30 14.72
N ILE A 760 -15.30 -30.60 15.25
CA ILE A 760 -14.62 -29.48 14.59
C ILE A 760 -13.47 -30.01 13.74
N VAL A 761 -12.57 -30.82 14.31
CA VAL A 761 -11.36 -31.29 13.62
C VAL A 761 -11.67 -32.23 12.45
N ASN A 762 -12.62 -33.16 12.60
CA ASN A 762 -12.99 -34.11 11.54
C ASN A 762 -14.00 -33.53 10.53
N ASN A 763 -14.51 -32.32 10.76
CA ASN A 763 -15.40 -31.63 9.83
C ASN A 763 -14.60 -30.59 9.04
N GLN A 764 -14.26 -30.90 7.79
CA GLN A 764 -13.43 -30.02 6.96
C GLN A 764 -13.97 -28.58 6.84
N ALA A 765 -15.30 -28.38 6.86
CA ALA A 765 -15.90 -27.06 6.76
C ALA A 765 -15.70 -26.23 8.03
N ARG A 766 -15.91 -26.83 9.21
CA ARG A 766 -15.59 -26.20 10.51
C ARG A 766 -14.08 -26.01 10.67
N CYS A 767 -13.31 -27.03 10.29
CA CYS A 767 -11.87 -27.01 10.40
C CYS A 767 -11.21 -25.89 9.59
N ASN A 768 -11.70 -25.63 8.36
CA ASN A 768 -11.24 -24.50 7.54
C ASN A 768 -11.54 -23.11 8.14
N ARG A 769 -12.20 -23.04 9.30
CA ARG A 769 -12.48 -21.80 10.04
C ARG A 769 -11.62 -21.65 11.31
N VAL A 770 -10.75 -22.62 11.60
CA VAL A 770 -9.65 -22.51 12.57
C VAL A 770 -8.37 -22.30 11.76
N VAL A 771 -7.93 -21.06 11.62
CA VAL A 771 -6.91 -20.65 10.63
C VAL A 771 -5.68 -19.99 11.28
N PRO A 772 -4.50 -20.03 10.64
CA PRO A 772 -3.37 -19.19 11.01
C PRO A 772 -3.77 -17.71 11.02
N ALA A 773 -3.43 -16.97 12.07
CA ALA A 773 -3.81 -15.55 12.19
C ALA A 773 -3.08 -14.63 11.21
N GLY A 774 -1.97 -15.10 10.62
CA GLY A 774 -1.02 -14.27 9.87
C GLY A 774 -0.13 -13.43 10.79
N SER A 775 0.85 -12.74 10.20
CA SER A 775 1.74 -11.84 10.93
C SER A 775 0.95 -10.69 11.56
N GLY A 776 1.06 -10.50 12.88
CA GLY A 776 0.32 -9.45 13.60
C GLY A 776 -1.20 -9.60 13.50
N ALA A 777 -1.71 -10.84 13.44
CA ALA A 777 -3.12 -11.16 13.23
C ALA A 777 -3.75 -10.56 11.94
N SER A 778 -2.96 -10.37 10.88
CA SER A 778 -3.40 -9.74 9.62
C SER A 778 -4.63 -10.39 8.96
N VAL A 779 -4.87 -11.68 9.15
CA VAL A 779 -6.06 -12.37 8.60
C VAL A 779 -7.34 -11.92 9.31
N LEU A 780 -7.30 -11.72 10.64
CA LEU A 780 -8.41 -11.15 11.40
C LEU A 780 -8.67 -9.70 10.96
N VAL A 781 -7.62 -8.88 10.87
CA VAL A 781 -7.73 -7.46 10.48
C VAL A 781 -8.30 -7.32 9.07
N SER A 782 -7.92 -8.21 8.14
CA SER A 782 -8.50 -8.29 6.80
C SER A 782 -9.98 -8.66 6.82
N ASP A 783 -10.38 -9.68 7.59
CA ASP A 783 -11.78 -10.11 7.65
C ASP A 783 -12.69 -9.01 8.25
N LEU A 784 -12.19 -8.21 9.19
CA LEU A 784 -12.87 -7.03 9.74
C LEU A 784 -13.05 -5.87 8.73
N GLY A 785 -12.57 -6.02 7.49
CA GLY A 785 -12.73 -5.05 6.40
C GLY A 785 -14.16 -4.93 5.86
N SER A 786 -15.03 -5.94 6.05
CA SER A 786 -16.42 -5.88 5.58
C SER A 786 -17.36 -6.89 6.27
N THR A 787 -18.66 -6.66 6.18
CA THR A 787 -19.70 -7.60 6.65
C THR A 787 -19.85 -8.87 5.80
N SER A 788 -19.18 -8.97 4.64
CA SER A 788 -19.14 -10.19 3.84
C SER A 788 -17.92 -11.08 4.14
N THR A 789 -16.91 -10.55 4.82
CA THR A 789 -15.69 -11.27 5.24
C THR A 789 -15.68 -11.56 6.74
N ALA A 790 -16.20 -10.64 7.56
CA ALA A 790 -16.25 -10.80 9.01
C ALA A 790 -17.25 -11.90 9.41
N SER A 791 -16.93 -12.59 10.51
CA SER A 791 -17.84 -13.54 11.16
C SER A 791 -18.49 -12.89 12.38
N ASN A 792 -19.70 -13.31 12.77
CA ASN A 792 -20.37 -12.78 13.97
C ASN A 792 -19.53 -13.00 15.24
N PHE A 793 -18.86 -14.15 15.34
CA PHE A 793 -17.94 -14.47 16.41
C PHE A 793 -16.51 -14.66 15.87
N MET A 794 -15.55 -13.89 16.38
CA MET A 794 -14.15 -13.96 15.95
C MET A 794 -13.25 -14.14 17.17
N TRP A 795 -12.44 -15.20 17.18
CA TRP A 795 -11.54 -15.55 18.28
C TRP A 795 -10.08 -15.43 17.87
N LEU A 796 -9.26 -14.69 18.61
CA LEU A 796 -7.82 -14.64 18.45
C LEU A 796 -7.12 -15.17 19.71
N THR A 797 -6.23 -16.13 19.51
CA THR A 797 -5.18 -16.48 20.48
C THR A 797 -3.83 -16.01 19.90
N PRO A 798 -3.14 -15.03 20.52
CA PRO A 798 -1.78 -14.65 20.15
C PRO A 798 -0.77 -15.79 20.41
N ASN A 799 0.46 -15.66 19.90
CA ASN A 799 1.50 -16.65 20.18
C ASN A 799 2.00 -16.53 21.63
N GLY A 800 2.77 -17.52 22.10
CA GLY A 800 3.29 -17.54 23.48
C GLY A 800 4.06 -16.28 23.92
N CYS A 801 4.67 -15.53 23.00
CA CYS A 801 5.36 -14.28 23.32
C CYS A 801 4.42 -13.06 23.31
N ASN A 802 3.61 -12.89 22.25
CA ASN A 802 2.68 -11.78 22.11
C ASN A 802 1.52 -11.85 23.12
N GLY A 803 1.11 -13.06 23.49
CA GLY A 803 0.15 -13.32 24.56
C GLY A 803 0.74 -13.26 25.97
N MET A 804 2.04 -12.97 26.13
CA MET A 804 2.71 -12.80 27.44
C MET A 804 2.95 -14.09 28.27
N HIS A 805 2.78 -15.29 27.69
CA HIS A 805 3.12 -16.56 28.37
C HIS A 805 4.65 -16.73 28.54
N ASP A 806 5.42 -16.48 27.48
CA ASP A 806 6.88 -16.68 27.42
C ASP A 806 7.67 -15.37 27.52
N CYS A 807 6.99 -14.24 27.37
CA CYS A 807 7.57 -12.90 27.22
C CYS A 807 6.95 -11.91 28.19
N SER A 808 7.62 -10.78 28.41
CA SER A 808 7.18 -9.78 29.38
C SER A 808 5.83 -9.14 29.02
N VAL A 809 5.12 -8.64 30.05
CA VAL A 809 3.93 -7.79 29.91
C VAL A 809 4.11 -6.67 28.87
N SER A 810 5.29 -6.04 28.80
CA SER A 810 5.54 -4.97 27.82
C SER A 810 5.60 -5.47 26.37
N THR A 811 5.85 -6.77 26.13
CA THR A 811 5.80 -7.37 24.80
C THR A 811 4.36 -7.47 24.30
N GLY A 812 3.45 -7.98 25.14
CA GLY A 812 2.02 -8.03 24.81
C GLY A 812 1.36 -6.65 24.78
N ASP A 813 1.71 -5.75 25.70
CA ASP A 813 1.23 -4.36 25.68
C ASP A 813 1.60 -3.67 24.35
N ASN A 814 2.83 -3.85 23.86
CA ASN A 814 3.26 -3.36 22.55
C ASN A 814 2.48 -4.02 21.39
N TYR A 815 2.28 -5.34 21.42
CA TYR A 815 1.49 -6.05 20.41
C TYR A 815 0.05 -5.53 20.33
N LEU A 816 -0.64 -5.45 21.47
CA LEU A 816 -2.01 -4.93 21.56
C LEU A 816 -2.09 -3.44 21.20
N SER A 817 -1.05 -2.64 21.49
CA SER A 817 -1.00 -1.22 21.10
C SER A 817 -1.02 -1.00 19.58
N ILE A 818 -0.67 -2.01 18.79
CA ILE A 818 -0.74 -1.99 17.32
C ILE A 818 -2.04 -2.63 16.85
N LEU A 819 -2.36 -3.82 17.34
CA LEU A 819 -3.48 -4.63 16.88
C LEU A 819 -4.86 -4.06 17.29
N VAL A 820 -5.03 -3.67 18.55
CA VAL A 820 -6.34 -3.21 19.05
C VAL A 820 -6.77 -1.92 18.35
N PRO A 821 -5.91 -0.91 18.09
CA PRO A 821 -6.29 0.22 17.25
C PRO A 821 -6.68 -0.16 15.83
N GLN A 822 -6.08 -1.19 15.22
CA GLN A 822 -6.50 -1.69 13.90
C GLN A 822 -7.91 -2.32 13.96
N ILE A 823 -8.19 -3.14 14.99
CA ILE A 823 -9.51 -3.73 15.22
C ILE A 823 -10.56 -2.62 15.43
N LEU A 824 -10.32 -1.68 16.35
CA LEU A 824 -11.25 -0.58 16.65
C LEU A 824 -11.44 0.39 15.48
N ASN A 825 -10.45 0.52 14.59
CA ASN A 825 -10.54 1.34 13.37
C ASN A 825 -11.07 0.61 12.15
N SER A 826 -11.34 -0.69 12.23
CA SER A 826 -11.85 -1.50 11.13
C SER A 826 -13.26 -1.07 10.69
N ASN A 827 -13.67 -1.52 9.50
CA ASN A 827 -14.99 -1.21 8.96
C ASN A 827 -16.11 -1.77 9.86
N ILE A 828 -15.94 -2.99 10.38
CA ILE A 828 -16.89 -3.60 11.31
C ILE A 828 -17.06 -2.76 12.58
N PHE A 829 -15.96 -2.31 13.20
CA PHE A 829 -16.04 -1.51 14.44
C PHE A 829 -16.49 -0.06 14.23
N LYS A 830 -16.41 0.46 12.99
CA LYS A 830 -16.91 1.80 12.65
C LYS A 830 -18.37 1.83 12.17
N THR A 831 -18.88 0.73 11.60
CA THR A 831 -20.19 0.73 10.93
C THR A 831 -21.21 -0.23 11.53
N GLN A 832 -20.79 -1.21 12.33
CA GLN A 832 -21.66 -2.23 12.93
C GLN A 832 -21.67 -2.13 14.45
N ARG A 833 -22.63 -2.80 15.10
CA ARG A 833 -22.64 -2.99 16.55
C ARG A 833 -21.60 -4.04 16.94
N ALA A 834 -20.33 -3.65 16.94
CA ALA A 834 -19.22 -4.53 17.26
C ALA A 834 -18.76 -4.38 18.71
N ALA A 835 -18.34 -5.48 19.33
CA ALA A 835 -17.68 -5.49 20.63
C ALA A 835 -16.30 -6.13 20.53
N LEU A 836 -15.35 -5.64 21.33
CA LEU A 836 -14.06 -6.26 21.56
C LEU A 836 -14.01 -6.73 23.02
N PHE A 837 -13.66 -7.99 23.23
CA PHE A 837 -13.35 -8.54 24.54
C PHE A 837 -11.87 -8.90 24.57
N VAL A 838 -11.11 -8.34 25.50
CA VAL A 838 -9.71 -8.69 25.75
C VAL A 838 -9.62 -9.22 27.17
N THR A 839 -9.08 -10.41 27.37
CA THR A 839 -8.87 -10.98 28.71
C THR A 839 -7.55 -11.71 28.80
N THR A 840 -7.01 -11.80 30.01
CA THR A 840 -6.15 -12.92 30.40
C THR A 840 -6.99 -14.14 30.80
N GLU A 841 -6.39 -15.34 30.79
CA GLU A 841 -7.01 -16.65 31.01
C GLU A 841 -6.78 -17.23 32.43
N GLU A 842 -5.64 -16.94 33.06
CA GLU A 842 -5.28 -17.41 34.39
C GLU A 842 -4.35 -16.42 35.12
N PRO A 843 -4.41 -16.35 36.45
CA PRO A 843 -3.64 -15.37 37.20
C PRO A 843 -2.17 -15.80 37.32
N SER A 844 -1.24 -14.85 37.28
CA SER A 844 0.15 -15.16 37.63
C SER A 844 0.24 -15.72 39.06
N SER A 845 1.24 -16.58 39.30
CA SER A 845 1.46 -17.25 40.60
C SER A 845 1.60 -16.31 41.81
N ASN A 846 1.95 -15.04 41.59
CA ASN A 846 2.05 -14.01 42.62
C ASN A 846 0.98 -12.90 42.46
N GLY A 847 0.08 -13.02 41.49
CA GLY A 847 -0.72 -11.92 40.95
C GLY A 847 -2.05 -11.64 41.66
N GLY A 848 -2.58 -12.58 42.45
CA GLY A 848 -3.94 -12.48 43.00
C GLY A 848 -4.98 -12.99 41.99
N SER A 849 -6.22 -13.28 42.42
CA SER A 849 -7.13 -14.09 41.59
C SER A 849 -7.88 -13.35 40.48
N GLN A 850 -7.81 -12.02 40.44
CA GLN A 850 -8.49 -11.20 39.44
C GLN A 850 -7.67 -11.13 38.15
N LEU A 851 -8.32 -11.33 37.01
CA LEU A 851 -7.73 -11.25 35.67
C LEU A 851 -7.89 -9.84 35.07
N TYR A 852 -7.02 -9.47 34.14
CA TYR A 852 -7.27 -8.30 33.32
C TYR A 852 -8.36 -8.66 32.30
N THR A 853 -9.50 -7.97 32.33
CA THR A 853 -10.62 -8.24 31.42
C THR A 853 -11.34 -6.95 31.04
N VAL A 854 -11.34 -6.62 29.76
CA VAL A 854 -11.91 -5.37 29.21
C VAL A 854 -12.89 -5.65 28.08
N TRP A 855 -14.07 -5.01 28.15
CA TRP A 855 -14.97 -4.81 27.03
C TRP A 855 -14.73 -3.44 26.41
N ALA A 856 -14.49 -3.40 25.09
CA ALA A 856 -14.22 -2.20 24.31
C ALA A 856 -15.01 -2.18 22.99
N GLY A 857 -14.91 -1.08 22.23
CA GLY A 857 -15.62 -0.89 20.96
C GLY A 857 -16.88 -0.03 21.07
N PRO A 858 -17.61 0.18 19.95
CA PRO A 858 -18.69 1.17 19.84
C PRO A 858 -19.91 0.90 20.75
N VAL A 859 -20.16 -0.35 21.17
CA VAL A 859 -21.30 -0.69 22.05
C VAL A 859 -20.94 -0.75 23.54
N ALA A 860 -19.65 -0.79 23.87
CA ALA A 860 -19.16 -0.89 25.24
C ALA A 860 -19.25 0.46 25.96
N LYS A 861 -19.59 0.45 27.24
CA LYS A 861 -19.54 1.66 28.08
C LYS A 861 -18.10 2.19 28.18
N GLN A 862 -17.97 3.51 28.06
CA GLN A 862 -16.70 4.20 28.27
C GLN A 862 -16.45 4.46 29.77
N ALA A 863 -15.17 4.44 30.16
CA ALA A 863 -14.68 4.66 31.53
C ALA A 863 -15.46 3.90 32.63
N TYR A 864 -15.96 2.70 32.31
CA TYR A 864 -16.80 1.91 33.21
C TYR A 864 -15.98 0.90 34.00
N LYS A 865 -16.33 0.67 35.26
CA LYS A 865 -15.72 -0.37 36.09
C LYS A 865 -16.82 -1.19 36.75
N SER A 866 -16.85 -2.49 36.48
CA SER A 866 -17.77 -3.42 37.12
C SER A 866 -17.10 -4.12 38.29
N SER A 867 -17.77 -4.11 39.44
CA SER A 867 -17.40 -4.89 40.63
C SER A 867 -18.22 -6.17 40.79
N ILE A 868 -19.04 -6.54 39.78
CA ILE A 868 -19.77 -7.81 39.77
C ILE A 868 -18.76 -8.95 39.56
N SER A 869 -18.90 -10.02 40.34
CA SER A 869 -18.05 -11.20 40.22
C SER A 869 -18.36 -11.96 38.93
N TYR A 870 -17.35 -12.09 38.07
CA TYR A 870 -17.42 -12.76 36.78
C TYR A 870 -16.31 -13.80 36.63
N ASN A 871 -16.45 -14.69 35.67
CA ASN A 871 -15.44 -15.69 35.29
C ASN A 871 -15.60 -16.12 33.83
N HIS A 872 -14.82 -17.09 33.36
CA HIS A 872 -14.92 -17.61 31.99
C HIS A 872 -16.30 -18.14 31.59
N TYR A 873 -17.09 -18.68 32.52
CA TYR A 873 -18.49 -19.05 32.26
C TYR A 873 -19.39 -17.82 32.10
N SER A 874 -19.06 -16.70 32.75
CA SER A 874 -19.74 -15.41 32.56
C SER A 874 -19.49 -14.81 31.18
N PHE A 875 -18.28 -14.98 30.63
CA PHE A 875 -18.01 -14.64 29.22
C PHE A 875 -18.91 -15.46 28.30
N LEU A 876 -18.90 -16.80 28.41
CA LEU A 876 -19.73 -17.68 27.58
C LEU A 876 -21.22 -17.34 27.71
N LYS A 877 -21.70 -17.14 28.94
CA LYS A 877 -23.07 -16.72 29.23
C LYS A 877 -23.43 -15.36 28.62
N THR A 878 -22.46 -14.47 28.43
CA THR A 878 -22.68 -13.20 27.74
C THR A 878 -22.91 -13.42 26.25
N ILE A 879 -22.15 -14.31 25.62
CA ILE A 879 -22.35 -14.73 24.23
C ILE A 879 -23.73 -15.37 24.05
N GLU A 880 -24.09 -16.30 24.93
CA GLU A 880 -25.39 -16.96 24.95
C GLU A 880 -26.54 -15.98 25.12
N ALA A 881 -26.46 -15.10 26.11
CA ALA A 881 -27.49 -14.11 26.39
C ALA A 881 -27.65 -13.09 25.26
N ASN A 882 -26.56 -12.73 24.57
CA ASN A 882 -26.55 -11.80 23.45
C ASN A 882 -27.36 -12.31 22.26
N TRP A 883 -27.16 -13.56 21.84
CA TRP A 883 -27.86 -14.14 20.68
C TRP A 883 -29.03 -15.07 21.02
N GLY A 884 -29.36 -15.22 22.31
CA GLY A 884 -30.42 -16.11 22.77
C GLY A 884 -30.12 -17.58 22.47
N LEU A 885 -28.85 -17.97 22.66
CA LEU A 885 -28.40 -19.36 22.62
C LEU A 885 -28.89 -20.09 23.88
N SER A 886 -28.98 -21.42 23.82
CA SER A 886 -29.11 -22.24 25.02
C SER A 886 -27.76 -22.30 25.75
N SER A 887 -27.79 -22.50 27.06
CA SER A 887 -26.59 -22.83 27.84
C SER A 887 -26.12 -24.26 27.56
N LEU A 888 -24.80 -24.46 27.46
CA LEU A 888 -24.18 -25.77 27.26
C LEU A 888 -24.22 -26.63 28.52
N THR A 889 -24.03 -26.02 29.69
CA THR A 889 -23.95 -26.73 30.98
C THR A 889 -24.66 -25.95 32.10
N SER A 890 -24.66 -26.51 33.31
CA SER A 890 -25.11 -25.79 34.51
C SER A 890 -24.18 -24.65 34.92
N ASN A 891 -22.92 -24.63 34.49
CA ASN A 891 -21.93 -23.63 34.92
C ASN A 891 -22.18 -22.27 34.27
N ASP A 892 -22.19 -22.24 32.94
CA ASP A 892 -22.68 -21.13 32.10
C ASP A 892 -24.18 -20.90 32.31
N GLY A 893 -24.96 -21.96 32.50
CA GLY A 893 -26.35 -21.91 32.96
C GLY A 893 -26.59 -21.00 34.17
N GLY A 894 -25.75 -21.14 35.21
CA GLY A 894 -25.80 -20.39 36.47
C GLY A 894 -24.91 -19.14 36.53
N ALA A 895 -24.07 -18.87 35.53
CA ALA A 895 -23.22 -17.69 35.49
C ALA A 895 -24.03 -16.39 35.27
N SER A 896 -23.48 -15.26 35.70
CA SER A 896 -24.05 -13.95 35.41
C SER A 896 -23.51 -13.42 34.07
N PRO A 897 -24.35 -12.97 33.13
CA PRO A 897 -23.87 -12.29 31.93
C PRO A 897 -23.28 -10.91 32.28
N MET A 898 -22.26 -10.51 31.53
CA MET A 898 -21.58 -9.21 31.59
C MET A 898 -22.39 -8.11 30.86
N SER A 899 -23.72 -8.11 31.05
CA SER A 899 -24.64 -7.20 30.34
C SER A 899 -24.56 -5.75 30.81
N ASP A 900 -24.01 -5.54 32.01
CA ASP A 900 -23.71 -4.25 32.62
C ASP A 900 -22.63 -3.46 31.86
N PHE A 901 -21.81 -4.09 31.03
CA PHE A 901 -20.84 -3.41 30.15
C PHE A 901 -21.48 -2.69 28.96
N PHE A 902 -22.77 -2.90 28.70
CA PHE A 902 -23.48 -2.35 27.55
C PHE A 902 -24.59 -1.38 27.98
N GLY A 903 -24.85 -0.34 27.17
CA GLY A 903 -25.89 0.65 27.44
C GLY A 903 -27.28 0.22 26.96
N ALA A 904 -28.32 0.82 27.53
CA ALA A 904 -29.66 0.75 26.93
C ALA A 904 -29.64 1.56 25.63
N VAL A 905 -29.79 0.86 24.49
CA VAL A 905 -29.65 1.46 23.14
C VAL A 905 -30.78 2.47 22.89
N THR A 906 -30.50 3.75 23.10
CA THR A 906 -31.36 4.85 22.66
C THR A 906 -30.92 5.25 21.27
N LEU A 907 -31.64 4.80 20.24
CA LEU A 907 -31.37 5.17 18.84
C LEU A 907 -31.67 6.67 18.63
N MET A 908 -30.65 7.51 18.61
CA MET A 908 -30.77 8.86 18.05
C MET A 908 -30.86 8.75 16.53
N ASN A 909 -32.08 8.51 16.02
CA ASN A 909 -32.37 8.64 14.59
C ASN A 909 -32.31 10.12 14.19
N THR A 910 -31.16 10.59 13.72
CA THR A 910 -31.03 11.87 13.02
C THR A 910 -31.58 11.77 11.59
N ASN A 911 -32.85 11.41 11.46
CA ASN A 911 -33.60 11.56 10.23
C ASN A 911 -34.02 13.01 10.08
N ILE A 912 -33.18 13.83 9.44
CA ILE A 912 -33.60 15.13 8.91
C ILE A 912 -34.47 14.85 7.68
N THR A 913 -35.76 14.63 7.91
CA THR A 913 -36.76 14.65 6.83
C THR A 913 -37.02 16.09 6.43
N SER A 914 -36.73 16.42 5.18
CA SER A 914 -37.05 17.73 4.59
C SER A 914 -38.56 17.92 4.52
N TYR A 915 -39.13 18.70 5.44
CA TYR A 915 -40.54 19.06 5.42
C TYR A 915 -40.78 20.25 4.48
N GLN A 916 -41.48 20.01 3.37
CA GLN A 916 -42.02 21.08 2.52
C GLN A 916 -43.32 21.63 3.14
N PRO A 917 -43.44 22.94 3.42
CA PRO A 917 -44.63 23.48 4.06
C PRO A 917 -45.75 23.76 3.04
N SER A 918 -46.76 22.89 3.00
CA SER A 918 -48.02 23.16 2.29
C SER A 918 -49.06 23.82 3.21
N SER A 919 -49.14 25.15 3.11
CA SER A 919 -50.22 26.04 3.61
C SER A 919 -50.36 26.22 5.14
N PRO A 920 -50.78 27.42 5.60
CA PRO A 920 -50.91 27.73 7.03
C PRO A 920 -52.22 27.16 7.61
N ILE A 921 -52.11 26.40 8.70
CA ILE A 921 -53.25 25.98 9.52
C ILE A 921 -53.38 26.93 10.71
N THR A 922 -54.50 27.65 10.79
CA THR A 922 -54.85 28.53 11.91
C THR A 922 -55.16 27.69 13.16
N ALA A 923 -54.35 27.82 14.21
CA ALA A 923 -54.58 27.13 15.48
C ALA A 923 -55.38 28.02 16.45
N THR A 924 -56.64 27.67 16.71
CA THR A 924 -57.46 28.28 17.76
C THR A 924 -57.07 27.69 19.12
N VAL A 925 -56.66 28.53 20.07
CA VAL A 925 -56.36 28.10 21.44
C VAL A 925 -57.65 27.91 22.23
N ALA A 926 -57.87 26.70 22.74
CA ALA A 926 -58.85 26.42 23.79
C ALA A 926 -58.10 26.03 25.07
N LEU A 927 -58.19 26.87 26.10
CA LEU A 927 -57.66 26.58 27.43
C LEU A 927 -58.60 25.62 28.16
N ASN A 928 -58.06 24.59 28.79
CA ASN A 928 -58.75 23.88 29.86
C ASN A 928 -57.76 23.64 31.01
N THR A 929 -58.00 24.33 32.13
CA THR A 929 -57.25 24.20 33.38
C THR A 929 -57.91 23.15 34.26
N ASN A 930 -57.13 22.31 34.97
CA ASN A 930 -57.31 22.11 36.42
C ASN A 930 -56.22 21.22 37.06
N ASN A 931 -55.83 21.61 38.27
CA ASN A 931 -54.78 21.08 39.14
C ASN A 931 -54.92 19.60 39.55
N SER A 932 -53.79 18.91 39.76
CA SER A 932 -53.26 18.60 41.12
C SER A 932 -51.86 17.96 41.10
N THR A 933 -51.04 18.31 42.10
CA THR A 933 -49.62 17.91 42.35
C THR A 933 -49.54 16.90 43.51
N PRO A 934 -48.37 16.41 44.02
CA PRO A 934 -46.96 16.71 43.70
C PRO A 934 -45.98 15.50 43.59
N SER A 935 -44.79 15.71 43.00
CA SER A 935 -43.46 15.60 43.66
C SER A 935 -42.32 15.40 42.65
N VAL A 936 -41.39 16.34 42.56
CA VAL A 936 -40.10 16.19 41.89
C VAL A 936 -39.03 16.81 42.79
N GLN A 937 -37.99 16.05 43.15
CA GLN A 937 -36.79 16.61 43.76
C GLN A 937 -35.90 17.24 42.68
N THR A 938 -35.46 18.47 42.94
CA THR A 938 -34.53 19.22 42.09
C THR A 938 -33.09 18.79 42.30
N TYR A 939 -32.32 18.70 41.20
CA TYR A 939 -30.90 19.05 41.23
C TYR A 939 -30.66 20.21 40.27
N SER A 940 -30.07 21.28 40.81
CA SER A 940 -29.83 22.55 40.13
C SER A 940 -28.49 22.56 39.39
N GLN A 941 -28.49 23.03 38.13
CA GLN A 941 -27.29 23.64 37.57
C GLN A 941 -27.21 25.09 38.07
N ASN A 942 -26.21 25.40 38.90
CA ASN A 942 -25.89 26.78 39.25
C ASN A 942 -24.92 27.35 38.23
N ASN A 943 -25.34 28.42 37.57
CA ASN A 943 -24.49 29.28 36.76
C ASN A 943 -24.53 30.68 37.39
N ALA A 944 -23.40 31.22 37.86
CA ALA A 944 -23.32 32.55 38.45
C ALA A 944 -21.94 33.18 38.18
N ALA A 945 -21.93 34.45 37.76
CA ALA A 945 -20.76 35.19 37.28
C ALA A 945 -20.37 36.38 38.19
N TYR A 946 -19.16 36.93 37.99
CA TYR A 946 -18.60 38.28 38.31
C TYR A 946 -17.05 38.18 38.15
N ALA A 947 -16.19 39.19 37.93
CA ALA A 947 -16.20 40.56 37.36
C ALA A 947 -14.69 40.97 37.17
N ASN A 948 -14.20 42.11 36.61
CA ASN A 948 -14.78 43.33 36.02
C ASN A 948 -13.71 44.06 35.13
N SER A 949 -14.11 45.21 34.55
CA SER A 949 -13.33 46.44 34.26
C SER A 949 -12.24 46.53 33.16
N ASN A 950 -12.59 47.31 32.12
CA ASN A 950 -11.84 48.44 31.48
C ASN A 950 -10.50 48.17 30.75
N ALA A 951 -10.18 48.76 29.59
CA ALA A 951 -10.85 49.65 28.62
C ALA A 951 -10.17 49.41 27.24
N GLY A 952 -10.62 49.81 26.04
CA GLY A 952 -11.76 50.61 25.59
C GLY A 952 -11.31 51.50 24.40
N ASN A 953 -11.97 51.42 23.24
CA ASN A 953 -12.30 52.57 22.38
C ASN A 953 -13.27 52.14 21.25
N SER A 954 -14.06 53.09 20.75
CA SER A 954 -15.20 52.84 19.84
C SER A 954 -14.98 53.43 18.45
N THR A 955 -15.46 52.74 17.40
CA THR A 955 -16.16 53.43 16.30
C THR A 955 -17.17 52.53 15.59
N TYR A 956 -18.36 53.08 15.33
CA TYR A 956 -19.42 52.50 14.50
C TYR A 956 -19.09 52.63 13.00
N VAL A 957 -19.72 51.81 12.14
CA VAL A 957 -20.69 52.23 11.10
C VAL A 957 -21.32 50.99 10.42
N THR A 958 -22.65 50.98 10.34
CA THR A 958 -23.46 50.18 9.39
C THR A 958 -24.24 51.14 8.49
N PRO A 959 -24.43 50.85 7.19
CA PRO A 959 -25.75 50.38 6.71
C PRO A 959 -25.64 49.25 5.63
N ILE A 960 -26.50 48.21 5.60
CA ILE A 960 -27.85 48.16 4.99
C ILE A 960 -27.80 48.50 3.47
N LYS A 961 -28.13 47.62 2.48
CA LYS A 961 -29.52 47.20 2.12
C LYS A 961 -29.59 46.19 0.94
N SER A 962 -30.62 45.32 0.96
CA SER A 962 -31.46 44.80 -0.16
C SER A 962 -30.84 44.14 -1.42
N VAL A 963 -31.10 42.84 -1.71
CA VAL A 963 -32.28 42.20 -2.39
C VAL A 963 -31.99 41.84 -3.85
N SER A 964 -32.18 40.56 -4.22
CA SER A 964 -33.01 40.11 -5.37
C SER A 964 -33.10 38.58 -5.45
N TYR A 965 -34.32 38.06 -5.50
CA TYR A 965 -34.62 36.70 -5.97
C TYR A 965 -34.67 36.68 -7.50
N MET A 966 -34.22 35.59 -8.13
CA MET A 966 -34.84 35.07 -9.34
C MET A 966 -34.91 33.54 -9.29
N SER A 967 -35.98 33.01 -9.88
CA SER A 967 -36.29 31.59 -10.09
C SER A 967 -35.25 30.87 -10.96
N THR A 968 -35.19 29.53 -11.01
CA THR A 968 -36.17 28.48 -10.68
C THR A 968 -35.54 27.33 -9.91
#